data_AF-A0A945L5B7-F1
#
_entry.id   AF-A0A945L5B7-F1
#
_cell.length_a   1.000
_cell.length_b   1.000
_cell.length_c   1.000
_cell.angle_alpha   90.00
_cell.angle_beta   90.00
_cell.angle_gamma   90.00
#
_symmetry.space_group_name_H-M   'P 1'
#
loop_
_entity.id
_entity.type
_entity.pdbx_description
1 polymer ?
#
loop_
_entity_poly.entity_id
_entity_poly.type
_entity_poly.pdbx_seq_one_letter_code
_entity_poly.pdbx_strand_id
1 'polypeptide(L)'
;MKTRPARYLFTSFHCLTATFAILVSTASSLGQAGDRKDKAGDTQSEIWKSFEVPAAPILSPQEGLESIQIAKGFRIELVASEPLIHDPVAIDWDADSRLYVVEMPAYMPDVDGNNEDNPIGRIMVLEDTDNDGTMDKSTAFLEGLVTPRAISIVKGGVLVAEPPTLWFCEDLDGDLKADRKTKVANYAATGSVEHMENALKRGLDNWLYNAKSKRRMKWDGSKLQIENTATRGQWGITMDDYGRLFYTSNSNPGLADFQPYEYSNRNPGHLSKNGINVNVAGDKRVFANRVNPGVNRGYRGPTLRDDFRLNTTTAASGSEIYRGNKYADNFYGNLFTTEPSGNAVLRYTIEDDGFGFTAQKQTEDDPVWEKVDFIASTDERFRPVAASSGPDGYLYIVDMYRGILQHKEFVTTFLRKQILERGLDQPTGLGRIYRIIPDDAPKRGDWPKLSSKTDLELVEDLGSNNGWTRDTAQRLLADRPEISDQAIAALRKSVSSKNELQAIHALWSLEGRSAINAYTITRGLRNPSEWVRVHAIRTGESKLAKTKINPALLNAYAASLKDPAFRVRLQAVQSLSAVEDETFVLNTIKRIFHPDLPNLYMEDAIVSSLSERETAFASLVLGDAKWIHDEGRIAVLGKLAGALFEKRDTASLDQLVELLQQSDYSNWKSSAFIAGLAQTAGRPEARPIKLGKRPEAFYAFIDSLPKNAEIDTKGLAKTFSWPGKVSDNPLDNLSKKQLAFVESGKSIYAATCVACHQQDGNGMAGLAPSLNGSSWVTESKQRLALIVQHGISGPITVKGEDWNSVMPGHGAMPQFQGEGLPQVLSYIRTAWGNKADIVSDKEIRPTIDSHKDRSLPWTAEELSNLKLKK
;
A
#
# COMPACT_ATOMS: atom_id res chain seq x y z
N MET A 1 -19.55 49.23 55.94
CA MET A 1 -20.04 50.28 55.03
C MET A 1 -19.88 49.80 53.59
N LYS A 2 -20.99 49.78 52.82
CA LYS A 2 -21.18 49.96 51.35
C LYS A 2 -20.08 49.45 50.38
N THR A 3 -20.31 48.60 49.35
CA THR A 3 -21.48 48.42 48.48
C THR A 3 -21.37 47.16 47.60
N ARG A 4 -22.48 46.40 47.46
CA ARG A 4 -22.94 45.63 46.26
C ARG A 4 -23.60 46.61 45.25
N PRO A 5 -24.03 46.28 43.99
CA PRO A 5 -24.73 45.03 43.57
C PRO A 5 -24.70 44.58 42.07
N ALA A 6 -25.31 43.41 41.78
CA ALA A 6 -26.22 43.03 40.65
C ALA A 6 -26.07 41.51 40.33
N ARG A 7 -27.06 40.60 40.48
CA ARG A 7 -28.33 40.34 39.72
C ARG A 7 -28.06 40.11 38.21
N TYR A 8 -28.50 39.05 37.54
CA TYR A 8 -29.86 38.54 37.21
C TYR A 8 -29.72 37.15 36.52
N LEU A 9 -30.71 36.32 36.18
CA LEU A 9 -32.05 35.92 36.65
C LEU A 9 -32.57 34.92 35.58
N PHE A 10 -33.27 33.88 36.01
CA PHE A 10 -33.98 32.88 35.19
C PHE A 10 -35.12 33.47 34.34
N THR A 11 -35.51 32.80 33.25
CA THR A 11 -36.90 32.48 32.77
C THR A 11 -36.82 31.86 31.35
N SER A 12 -37.19 30.60 31.13
CA SER A 12 -38.52 30.03 30.78
C SER A 12 -38.85 30.05 29.28
N PHE A 13 -39.17 28.90 28.67
CA PHE A 13 -40.52 28.55 28.17
C PHE A 13 -40.59 27.16 27.49
N HIS A 14 -41.64 26.41 27.85
CA HIS A 14 -42.10 25.17 27.22
C HIS A 14 -42.82 25.44 25.88
N CYS A 15 -42.77 24.47 24.96
CA CYS A 15 -43.91 24.14 24.10
C CYS A 15 -43.90 22.64 23.74
N LEU A 16 -44.85 21.91 24.33
CA LEU A 16 -45.32 20.61 23.85
C LEU A 16 -46.13 20.83 22.56
N THR A 17 -45.85 20.07 21.51
CA THR A 17 -46.86 19.71 20.51
C THR A 17 -46.76 18.21 20.25
N ALA A 18 -47.84 17.50 20.59
CA ALA A 18 -48.05 16.10 20.28
C ALA A 18 -48.20 15.93 18.77
N THR A 19 -47.54 14.92 18.19
CA THR A 19 -47.82 14.48 16.81
C THR A 19 -48.09 13.00 16.80
N PHE A 20 -49.27 12.69 16.27
CA PHE A 20 -49.85 11.38 16.03
C PHE A 20 -48.85 10.39 15.41
N ALA A 21 -48.74 9.21 16.03
CA ALA A 21 -48.10 8.05 15.45
C ALA A 21 -48.94 7.53 14.27
N ILE A 22 -48.45 7.74 13.05
CA ILE A 22 -48.87 6.95 11.89
C ILE A 22 -47.93 5.75 11.84
N LEU A 23 -48.45 4.58 12.21
CA LEU A 23 -47.87 3.28 11.85
C LEU A 23 -47.88 3.18 10.32
N VAL A 24 -46.77 3.57 9.68
CA VAL A 24 -46.41 3.02 8.38
C VAL A 24 -45.50 1.84 8.66
N SER A 25 -46.04 0.65 8.39
CA SER A 25 -45.28 -0.57 8.20
C SER A 25 -44.20 -0.35 7.14
N THR A 26 -43.03 0.11 7.56
CA THR A 26 -41.83 0.14 6.73
C THR A 26 -41.23 -1.26 6.81
N ALA A 27 -41.74 -2.15 5.96
CA ALA A 27 -40.95 -3.26 5.45
C ALA A 27 -39.86 -2.70 4.53
N SER A 28 -38.98 -1.87 5.08
CA SER A 28 -37.68 -1.56 4.49
C SER A 28 -36.76 -2.68 4.90
N SER A 29 -36.56 -3.62 3.97
CA SER A 29 -35.52 -4.63 3.98
C SER A 29 -34.22 -4.11 4.61
N LEU A 30 -33.92 -4.56 5.82
CA LEU A 30 -32.61 -4.44 6.46
C LEU A 30 -31.63 -5.34 5.70
N GLY A 31 -31.07 -4.87 4.59
CA GLY A 31 -29.98 -5.58 3.91
C GLY A 31 -28.74 -5.65 4.81
N GLN A 32 -28.05 -6.79 4.81
CA GLN A 32 -26.81 -7.00 5.56
C GLN A 32 -25.78 -5.94 5.13
N ALA A 33 -24.91 -5.46 6.04
CA ALA A 33 -23.96 -4.39 5.73
C ALA A 33 -23.06 -4.71 4.51
N GLY A 34 -22.64 -5.97 4.36
CA GLY A 34 -21.85 -6.42 3.22
C GLY A 34 -22.59 -6.35 1.88
N ASP A 35 -23.93 -6.41 1.88
CA ASP A 35 -24.73 -6.29 0.65
C ASP A 35 -24.68 -4.88 0.07
N ARG A 36 -24.37 -3.86 0.89
CA ARG A 36 -24.24 -2.47 0.42
C ARG A 36 -23.04 -2.26 -0.50
N LYS A 37 -22.08 -3.19 -0.46
CA LYS A 37 -20.92 -3.22 -1.36
C LYS A 37 -21.25 -3.96 -2.65
N ASP A 38 -22.49 -4.43 -2.80
CA ASP A 38 -22.93 -5.12 -4.00
C ASP A 38 -23.47 -4.18 -5.07
N LYS A 39 -23.28 -4.55 -6.35
CA LYS A 39 -23.82 -3.78 -7.47
C LYS A 39 -25.33 -3.98 -7.51
N ALA A 40 -26.07 -2.93 -7.85
CA ALA A 40 -27.51 -3.04 -8.03
C ALA A 40 -27.84 -4.12 -9.09
N GLY A 41 -28.61 -5.13 -8.69
CA GLY A 41 -28.95 -6.29 -9.53
C GLY A 41 -28.11 -7.55 -9.31
N ASP A 42 -27.09 -7.51 -8.44
CA ASP A 42 -26.36 -8.72 -8.06
C ASP A 42 -27.30 -9.71 -7.37
N THR A 43 -27.61 -10.80 -8.07
CA THR A 43 -28.37 -11.90 -7.48
C THR A 43 -27.39 -12.73 -6.67
N GLN A 44 -27.59 -12.74 -5.34
CA GLN A 44 -26.85 -13.60 -4.42
C GLN A 44 -27.30 -15.05 -4.58
N SER A 45 -26.92 -15.66 -5.71
CA SER A 45 -27.34 -17.00 -6.10
C SER A 45 -26.90 -18.04 -5.08
N GLU A 46 -27.72 -19.08 -4.93
CA GLU A 46 -27.41 -20.22 -4.08
C GLU A 46 -26.46 -21.21 -4.77
N ILE A 47 -25.33 -20.71 -5.29
CA ILE A 47 -24.39 -21.50 -6.10
C ILE A 47 -23.92 -22.78 -5.38
N TRP A 48 -23.85 -22.74 -4.05
CA TRP A 48 -23.50 -23.91 -3.22
C TRP A 48 -24.51 -25.06 -3.29
N LYS A 49 -25.73 -24.85 -3.80
CA LYS A 49 -26.69 -25.92 -4.06
C LYS A 49 -26.45 -26.64 -5.39
N SER A 50 -25.55 -26.13 -6.23
CA SER A 50 -25.22 -26.74 -7.52
C SER A 50 -24.13 -27.81 -7.44
N PHE A 51 -23.51 -28.00 -6.28
CA PHE A 51 -22.48 -29.01 -6.02
C PHE A 51 -22.58 -29.57 -4.60
N GLU A 52 -21.89 -30.68 -4.36
CA GLU A 52 -21.81 -31.28 -3.02
C GLU A 52 -20.85 -30.45 -2.15
N VAL A 53 -21.40 -29.81 -1.12
CA VAL A 53 -20.63 -29.03 -0.15
C VAL A 53 -20.12 -29.96 0.95
N PRO A 54 -18.78 -30.11 1.13
CA PRO A 54 -18.24 -30.89 2.22
C PRO A 54 -18.67 -30.34 3.59
N ALA A 55 -18.82 -31.25 4.55
CA ALA A 55 -19.00 -30.87 5.95
C ALA A 55 -17.80 -30.04 6.43
N ALA A 56 -18.04 -29.13 7.37
CA ALA A 56 -17.02 -28.33 8.05
C ALA A 56 -16.97 -28.68 9.54
N PRO A 57 -16.60 -29.94 9.88
CA PRO A 57 -16.54 -30.39 11.27
C PRO A 57 -15.53 -29.57 12.07
N ILE A 58 -15.64 -29.65 13.39
CA ILE A 58 -14.61 -29.17 14.30
C ILE A 58 -13.63 -30.33 14.46
N LEU A 59 -12.39 -30.16 13.99
CA LEU A 59 -11.36 -31.17 14.11
C LEU A 59 -10.54 -30.93 15.36
N SER A 60 -10.06 -31.99 16.01
CA SER A 60 -8.97 -31.88 16.98
C SER A 60 -7.68 -31.36 16.32
N PRO A 61 -6.68 -30.90 17.09
CA PRO A 61 -5.39 -30.50 16.52
C PRO A 61 -4.74 -31.58 15.64
N GLN A 62 -4.82 -32.84 16.05
CA GLN A 62 -4.26 -33.98 15.31
C GLN A 62 -5.03 -34.27 14.01
N GLU A 63 -6.38 -34.32 14.07
CA GLU A 63 -7.20 -34.50 12.86
C GLU A 63 -7.04 -33.31 11.88
N GLY A 64 -6.88 -32.10 12.40
CA GLY A 64 -6.59 -30.92 11.59
C GLY A 64 -5.25 -31.03 10.87
N LEU A 65 -4.21 -31.54 11.54
CA LEU A 65 -2.91 -31.80 10.91
C LEU A 65 -3.04 -32.80 9.76
N GLU A 66 -3.82 -33.87 9.94
CA GLU A 66 -4.08 -34.90 8.93
C GLU A 66 -4.88 -34.37 7.72
N SER A 67 -5.63 -33.28 7.89
CA SER A 67 -6.36 -32.62 6.81
C SER A 67 -5.48 -31.77 5.88
N ILE A 68 -4.21 -31.53 6.26
CA ILE A 68 -3.31 -30.65 5.55
C ILE A 68 -2.45 -31.46 4.56
N GLN A 69 -2.51 -31.05 3.31
CA GLN A 69 -1.56 -31.42 2.28
C GLN A 69 -0.45 -30.36 2.20
N ILE A 70 0.79 -30.82 2.05
CA ILE A 70 1.97 -29.97 1.92
C ILE A 70 2.86 -30.46 0.78
N ALA A 71 3.68 -29.55 0.25
CA ALA A 71 4.71 -29.85 -0.73
C ALA A 71 5.57 -31.07 -0.35
N LYS A 72 5.90 -31.87 -1.38
CA LYS A 72 6.70 -33.08 -1.22
C LYS A 72 8.06 -32.77 -0.57
N GLY A 73 8.48 -33.65 0.33
CA GLY A 73 9.73 -33.50 1.07
C GLY A 73 9.57 -32.71 2.37
N PHE A 74 8.34 -32.33 2.75
CA PHE A 74 8.02 -31.68 4.00
C PHE A 74 6.93 -32.43 4.76
N ARG A 75 6.99 -32.28 6.08
CA ARG A 75 5.92 -32.58 7.02
C ARG A 75 5.59 -31.32 7.84
N ILE A 76 4.46 -31.37 8.53
CA ILE A 76 4.01 -30.33 9.45
C ILE A 76 4.04 -30.89 10.87
N GLU A 77 4.51 -30.10 11.82
CA GLU A 77 4.46 -30.39 13.25
C GLU A 77 3.64 -29.32 13.97
N LEU A 78 2.89 -29.71 14.99
CA LEU A 78 2.14 -28.80 15.84
C LEU A 78 3.08 -28.20 16.90
N VAL A 79 3.12 -26.88 16.99
CA VAL A 79 3.96 -26.14 17.95
C VAL A 79 3.15 -25.72 19.16
N ALA A 80 1.91 -25.28 18.93
CA ALA A 80 0.98 -24.88 19.96
C ALA A 80 -0.46 -25.03 19.44
N SER A 81 -1.39 -25.36 20.33
CA SER A 81 -2.82 -25.38 20.03
C SER A 81 -3.64 -24.96 21.25
N GLU A 82 -4.95 -24.83 21.10
CA GLU A 82 -5.89 -24.85 22.22
C GLU A 82 -5.57 -26.01 23.21
N PRO A 83 -5.71 -25.81 24.55
CA PRO A 83 -6.08 -24.56 25.24
C PRO A 83 -4.88 -23.64 25.57
N LEU A 84 -3.69 -23.91 25.04
CA LEU A 84 -2.47 -23.11 25.33
C LEU A 84 -2.56 -21.71 24.73
N ILE A 85 -3.23 -21.59 23.58
CA ILE A 85 -3.48 -20.37 22.81
C ILE A 85 -4.91 -20.36 22.24
N HIS A 86 -5.46 -19.16 22.00
CA HIS A 86 -6.80 -18.96 21.41
C HIS A 86 -6.79 -17.83 20.35
N ASP A 87 -7.42 -18.05 19.20
CA ASP A 87 -7.57 -17.09 18.08
C ASP A 87 -6.27 -16.29 17.77
N PRO A 88 -5.13 -16.96 17.50
CA PRO A 88 -3.86 -16.29 17.25
C PRO A 88 -3.87 -15.58 15.89
N VAL A 89 -3.36 -14.35 15.85
CA VAL A 89 -3.35 -13.52 14.61
C VAL A 89 -1.97 -13.01 14.21
N ALA A 90 -1.02 -12.95 15.13
CA ALA A 90 0.35 -12.52 14.89
C ALA A 90 1.29 -13.10 15.94
N ILE A 91 2.56 -13.24 15.59
CA ILE A 91 3.62 -13.71 16.49
C ILE A 91 4.90 -12.89 16.35
N ASP A 92 5.72 -12.87 17.39
CA ASP A 92 7.10 -12.37 17.38
C ASP A 92 7.98 -13.24 18.30
N TRP A 93 9.28 -13.33 18.02
CA TRP A 93 10.22 -14.20 18.74
C TRP A 93 11.20 -13.37 19.57
N ASP A 94 11.33 -13.69 20.85
CA ASP A 94 12.27 -13.02 21.72
C ASP A 94 13.69 -13.62 21.64
N ALA A 95 14.66 -12.98 22.29
CA ALA A 95 16.07 -13.40 22.22
C ALA A 95 16.36 -14.77 22.83
N ASP A 96 15.42 -15.37 23.57
CA ASP A 96 15.55 -16.70 24.19
C ASP A 96 14.68 -17.75 23.49
N SER A 97 14.22 -17.46 22.28
CA SER A 97 13.35 -18.31 21.47
C SER A 97 11.96 -18.53 22.09
N ARG A 98 11.49 -17.63 22.96
CA ARG A 98 10.11 -17.62 23.46
C ARG A 98 9.21 -16.96 22.42
N LEU A 99 8.00 -17.48 22.28
CA LEU A 99 7.05 -17.06 21.25
C LEU A 99 5.99 -16.13 21.85
N TYR A 100 6.01 -14.86 21.46
CA TYR A 100 4.95 -13.92 21.81
C TYR A 100 3.81 -14.04 20.80
N VAL A 101 2.57 -14.22 21.27
CA VAL A 101 1.38 -14.47 20.44
C VAL A 101 0.33 -13.41 20.72
N VAL A 102 -0.19 -12.80 19.66
CA VAL A 102 -1.34 -11.89 19.72
C VAL A 102 -2.62 -12.69 19.55
N GLU A 103 -3.52 -12.59 20.51
CA GLU A 103 -4.81 -13.29 20.51
C GLU A 103 -5.98 -12.31 20.35
N MET A 104 -6.92 -12.65 19.45
CA MET A 104 -8.13 -11.88 19.18
C MET A 104 -9.43 -12.65 19.42
N PRO A 105 -9.68 -13.20 20.63
CA PRO A 105 -10.90 -13.99 20.93
C PRO A 105 -12.20 -13.18 20.81
N ALA A 106 -12.14 -11.85 20.93
CA ALA A 106 -13.29 -10.97 20.71
C ALA A 106 -13.59 -10.70 19.22
N TYR A 107 -12.76 -11.14 18.26
CA TYR A 107 -13.03 -10.88 16.85
C TYR A 107 -14.19 -11.73 16.34
N MET A 108 -15.23 -11.10 15.78
CA MET A 108 -16.40 -11.78 15.20
C MET A 108 -16.90 -12.98 16.03
N PRO A 109 -17.27 -12.82 17.31
CA PRO A 109 -17.64 -13.94 18.18
C PRO A 109 -18.96 -14.61 17.75
N ASP A 110 -19.73 -13.90 16.94
CA ASP A 110 -20.85 -14.42 16.15
C ASP A 110 -20.86 -13.73 14.77
N VAL A 111 -21.79 -14.14 13.90
CA VAL A 111 -21.93 -13.60 12.54
C VAL A 111 -22.29 -12.10 12.48
N ASP A 112 -22.78 -11.54 13.59
CA ASP A 112 -23.16 -10.13 13.72
C ASP A 112 -22.04 -9.28 14.33
N GLY A 113 -20.97 -9.92 14.82
CA GLY A 113 -19.87 -9.28 15.55
C GLY A 113 -20.37 -8.54 16.80
N ASN A 114 -21.27 -9.17 17.55
CA ASN A 114 -21.71 -8.62 18.85
C ASN A 114 -20.57 -8.69 19.86
N ASN A 115 -20.41 -7.65 20.69
CA ASN A 115 -19.40 -7.60 21.76
C ASN A 115 -17.93 -7.70 21.29
N GLU A 116 -17.61 -7.30 20.06
CA GLU A 116 -16.22 -7.25 19.57
C GLU A 116 -15.33 -6.25 20.35
N ASP A 117 -15.97 -5.32 21.07
CA ASP A 117 -15.33 -4.37 21.96
C ASP A 117 -15.04 -4.93 23.36
N ASN A 118 -15.38 -6.20 23.63
CA ASN A 118 -15.03 -6.84 24.89
C ASN A 118 -13.49 -6.90 25.05
N PRO A 119 -12.95 -6.45 26.21
CA PRO A 119 -11.51 -6.41 26.46
C PRO A 119 -10.99 -7.79 26.87
N ILE A 120 -11.09 -8.78 25.99
CA ILE A 120 -10.64 -10.16 26.25
C ILE A 120 -9.45 -10.58 25.37
N GLY A 121 -8.93 -9.66 24.54
CA GLY A 121 -7.69 -9.85 23.80
C GLY A 121 -6.47 -9.89 24.70
N ARG A 122 -5.44 -10.63 24.26
CA ARG A 122 -4.27 -10.93 25.08
C ARG A 122 -2.99 -10.97 24.25
N ILE A 123 -1.87 -10.74 24.91
CA ILE A 123 -0.53 -11.11 24.45
C ILE A 123 -0.04 -12.26 25.33
N MET A 124 0.19 -13.43 24.73
CA MET A 124 0.70 -14.62 25.43
C MET A 124 2.18 -14.81 25.13
N VAL A 125 2.92 -15.38 26.07
CA VAL A 125 4.32 -15.81 25.89
C VAL A 125 4.36 -17.31 26.09
N LEU A 126 4.79 -18.01 25.03
CA LEU A 126 4.91 -19.46 25.04
C LEU A 126 6.36 -19.88 25.22
N GLU A 127 6.55 -20.93 26.01
CA GLU A 127 7.85 -21.55 26.28
C GLU A 127 7.76 -23.05 26.04
N ASP A 128 8.82 -23.61 25.46
CA ASP A 128 9.11 -25.04 25.42
C ASP A 128 10.09 -25.33 26.57
N THR A 129 9.61 -25.96 27.63
CA THR A 129 10.37 -26.16 28.87
C THR A 129 11.13 -27.49 28.90
N ASP A 130 10.75 -28.46 28.06
CA ASP A 130 11.43 -29.75 27.93
C ASP A 130 12.33 -29.88 26.67
N ASN A 131 12.29 -28.88 25.78
CA ASN A 131 13.04 -28.75 24.53
C ASN A 131 12.68 -29.81 23.47
N ASP A 132 11.43 -30.27 23.43
CA ASP A 132 10.94 -31.21 22.42
C ASP A 132 10.51 -30.54 21.09
N GLY A 133 10.45 -29.20 21.06
CA GLY A 133 10.05 -28.39 19.93
C GLY A 133 8.59 -27.96 19.95
N THR A 134 7.82 -28.40 20.95
CA THR A 134 6.42 -28.04 21.21
C THR A 134 6.37 -27.11 22.42
N MET A 135 5.53 -26.08 22.35
CA MET A 135 5.33 -25.20 23.50
C MET A 135 4.46 -25.90 24.54
N ASP A 136 4.89 -25.89 25.80
CA ASP A 136 4.21 -26.58 26.92
C ASP A 136 3.77 -25.64 28.05
N LYS A 137 4.27 -24.40 28.04
CA LYS A 137 3.94 -23.36 29.03
C LYS A 137 3.47 -22.09 28.35
N SER A 138 2.43 -21.46 28.91
CA SER A 138 1.85 -20.20 28.44
C SER A 138 1.71 -19.22 29.60
N THR A 139 2.23 -18.01 29.40
CA THR A 139 2.16 -16.91 30.37
C THR A 139 1.45 -15.72 29.72
N ALA A 140 0.41 -15.19 30.36
CA ALA A 140 -0.26 -13.99 29.88
C ALA A 140 0.61 -12.76 30.17
N PHE A 141 1.31 -12.26 29.16
CA PHE A 141 2.15 -11.07 29.28
C PHE A 141 1.29 -9.82 29.46
N LEU A 142 0.19 -9.71 28.70
CA LEU A 142 -0.75 -8.61 28.82
C LEU A 142 -2.17 -9.07 28.47
N GLU A 143 -3.13 -8.73 29.32
CA GLU A 143 -4.55 -9.07 29.13
C GLU A 143 -5.41 -7.79 29.07
N GLY A 144 -6.71 -7.96 28.85
CA GLY A 144 -7.65 -6.84 28.90
C GLY A 144 -7.64 -5.97 27.64
N LEU A 145 -7.24 -6.52 26.49
CA LEU A 145 -7.07 -5.77 25.24
C LEU A 145 -8.32 -5.84 24.37
N VAL A 146 -8.65 -4.75 23.69
CA VAL A 146 -9.71 -4.69 22.69
C VAL A 146 -9.10 -4.83 21.31
N THR A 147 -9.28 -5.98 20.66
CA THR A 147 -8.82 -6.27 19.29
C THR A 147 -7.34 -5.90 19.04
N PRO A 148 -6.38 -6.41 19.84
CA PRO A 148 -4.95 -6.19 19.56
C PRO A 148 -4.56 -6.82 18.24
N ARG A 149 -3.70 -6.17 17.43
CA ARG A 149 -3.45 -6.61 16.04
C ARG A 149 -1.99 -6.77 15.65
N ALA A 150 -1.06 -6.21 16.42
CA ALA A 150 0.36 -6.31 16.12
C ALA A 150 1.20 -6.14 17.39
N ILE A 151 2.37 -6.76 17.37
CA ILE A 151 3.39 -6.65 18.42
C ILE A 151 4.77 -6.46 17.81
N SER A 152 5.69 -5.89 18.57
CA SER A 152 7.12 -5.95 18.28
C SER A 152 7.92 -5.90 19.57
N ILE A 153 8.89 -6.80 19.69
CA ILE A 153 9.86 -6.79 20.78
C ILE A 153 10.91 -5.71 20.51
N VAL A 154 11.03 -4.76 21.44
CA VAL A 154 11.88 -3.58 21.30
C VAL A 154 12.76 -3.38 22.53
N LYS A 155 13.67 -2.40 22.47
CA LYS A 155 14.48 -1.99 23.62
C LYS A 155 13.62 -1.71 24.86
N GLY A 156 13.83 -2.51 25.92
CA GLY A 156 13.20 -2.33 27.23
C GLY A 156 11.81 -2.94 27.38
N GLY A 157 11.21 -3.55 26.35
CA GLY A 157 9.87 -4.13 26.47
C GLY A 157 9.23 -4.48 25.13
N VAL A 158 7.91 -4.40 25.06
CA VAL A 158 7.10 -4.80 23.90
C VAL A 158 6.22 -3.64 23.46
N LEU A 159 6.21 -3.32 22.16
CA LEU A 159 5.19 -2.46 21.58
C LEU A 159 3.95 -3.31 21.25
N VAL A 160 2.78 -2.87 21.71
CA VAL A 160 1.49 -3.54 21.48
C VAL A 160 0.54 -2.58 20.77
N ALA A 161 0.12 -2.95 19.57
CA ALA A 161 -0.87 -2.21 18.79
C ALA A 161 -2.29 -2.66 19.15
N GLU A 162 -2.98 -1.84 19.93
CA GLU A 162 -4.39 -1.98 20.34
C GLU A 162 -5.13 -0.72 19.87
N PRO A 163 -5.54 -0.65 18.59
CA PRO A 163 -6.14 0.55 18.02
C PRO A 163 -7.24 1.18 18.90
N PRO A 164 -7.24 2.51 19.06
CA PRO A 164 -6.42 3.49 18.35
C PRO A 164 -5.02 3.71 18.95
N THR A 165 -4.62 2.93 19.95
CA THR A 165 -3.44 3.20 20.76
C THR A 165 -2.27 2.28 20.43
N LEU A 166 -1.05 2.85 20.43
CA LEU A 166 0.19 2.08 20.52
C LEU A 166 0.68 2.14 21.97
N TRP A 167 0.79 0.98 22.60
CA TRP A 167 1.30 0.84 23.95
C TRP A 167 2.75 0.39 23.93
N PHE A 168 3.52 0.86 24.92
CA PHE A 168 4.78 0.26 25.32
C PHE A 168 4.56 -0.44 26.66
N CYS A 169 4.91 -1.72 26.71
CA CYS A 169 4.65 -2.62 27.82
C CYS A 169 5.96 -3.21 28.32
N GLU A 170 6.19 -3.11 29.62
CA GLU A 170 7.47 -3.43 30.25
C GLU A 170 7.29 -4.51 31.30
N ASP A 171 8.18 -5.50 31.26
CA ASP A 171 8.40 -6.48 32.32
C ASP A 171 9.60 -5.98 33.14
N LEU A 172 9.36 -5.63 34.40
CA LEU A 172 10.33 -4.97 35.29
C LEU A 172 10.96 -5.95 36.28
N ASP A 173 10.38 -7.14 36.49
CA ASP A 173 10.87 -8.14 37.43
C ASP A 173 11.30 -9.47 36.78
N GLY A 174 11.09 -9.62 35.48
CA GLY A 174 11.49 -10.76 34.67
C GLY A 174 10.53 -11.96 34.74
N ASP A 175 9.31 -11.77 35.25
CA ASP A 175 8.32 -12.84 35.40
C ASP A 175 7.49 -13.12 34.12
N LEU A 176 7.81 -12.44 33.01
CA LEU A 176 7.11 -12.46 31.74
C LEU A 176 5.70 -11.84 31.76
N LYS A 177 5.42 -10.93 32.70
CA LYS A 177 4.20 -10.12 32.70
C LYS A 177 4.52 -8.64 32.59
N ALA A 178 3.64 -7.90 31.93
CA ALA A 178 3.77 -6.46 31.81
C ALA A 178 3.39 -5.77 33.12
N ASP A 179 4.37 -5.28 33.86
CA ASP A 179 4.20 -4.46 35.07
C ASP A 179 3.76 -3.03 34.76
N ARG A 180 4.16 -2.51 33.59
CA ARG A 180 3.86 -1.13 33.18
C ARG A 180 3.37 -1.08 31.74
N LYS A 181 2.25 -0.38 31.51
CA LYS A 181 1.65 -0.11 30.20
C LYS A 181 1.56 1.41 29.97
N THR A 182 2.32 1.92 29.00
CA THR A 182 2.42 3.36 28.70
C THR A 182 1.97 3.64 27.27
N LYS A 183 1.06 4.61 27.07
CA LYS A 183 0.69 5.05 25.72
C LYS A 183 1.84 5.85 25.11
N VAL A 184 2.34 5.40 23.96
CA VAL A 184 3.46 6.08 23.27
C VAL A 184 3.03 6.78 21.98
N ALA A 185 1.95 6.33 21.34
CA ALA A 185 1.38 7.00 20.17
C ALA A 185 -0.09 6.64 19.94
N ASN A 186 -0.72 7.36 19.01
CA ASN A 186 -1.90 6.86 18.32
C ASN A 186 -1.43 5.96 17.16
N TYR A 187 -1.93 4.73 17.11
CA TYR A 187 -1.53 3.73 16.13
C TYR A 187 -2.36 3.83 14.85
N ALA A 188 -3.67 3.59 14.96
CA ALA A 188 -4.61 3.62 13.84
C ALA A 188 -5.88 4.41 14.21
N ALA A 189 -6.61 4.91 13.21
CA ALA A 189 -7.94 5.49 13.43
C ALA A 189 -8.95 4.40 13.80
N THR A 190 -10.02 4.79 14.51
CA THR A 190 -11.17 3.91 14.74
C THR A 190 -11.97 3.71 13.44
N GLY A 191 -12.62 2.55 13.29
CA GLY A 191 -13.36 2.21 12.07
C GLY A 191 -13.27 0.72 11.75
N SER A 192 -13.26 0.40 10.46
CA SER A 192 -13.18 -0.98 9.97
C SER A 192 -11.86 -1.64 10.32
N VAL A 193 -11.90 -2.75 11.05
CA VAL A 193 -10.70 -3.53 11.43
C VAL A 193 -9.89 -4.01 10.22
N GLU A 194 -10.55 -4.19 9.05
CA GLU A 194 -9.91 -4.62 7.79
C GLU A 194 -9.10 -3.51 7.08
N HIS A 195 -9.21 -2.26 7.54
CA HIS A 195 -8.58 -1.10 6.90
C HIS A 195 -7.74 -0.23 7.85
N MET A 196 -7.35 -0.77 9.01
CA MET A 196 -6.45 -0.12 9.96
C MET A 196 -4.98 -0.47 9.74
N GLU A 197 -4.06 0.37 10.22
CA GLU A 197 -2.61 0.07 10.28
C GLU A 197 -2.36 -1.24 11.01
N ASN A 198 -1.45 -2.10 10.53
CA ASN A 198 -1.04 -3.36 11.18
C ASN A 198 0.44 -3.65 10.95
N ALA A 199 0.91 -4.68 11.66
CA ALA A 199 2.31 -5.10 11.78
C ALA A 199 3.22 -4.06 12.44
N LEU A 200 4.34 -4.51 12.99
CA LEU A 200 5.39 -3.67 13.56
C LEU A 200 6.76 -4.28 13.18
N LYS A 201 7.00 -4.50 11.89
CA LYS A 201 8.20 -5.21 11.42
C LYS A 201 9.43 -4.32 11.58
N ARG A 202 10.37 -4.71 12.44
CA ARG A 202 11.68 -4.06 12.53
C ARG A 202 12.49 -4.37 11.27
N GLY A 203 12.80 -3.32 10.51
CA GLY A 203 13.65 -3.36 9.35
C GLY A 203 15.13 -3.42 9.73
N LEU A 204 15.94 -3.79 8.74
CA LEU A 204 17.40 -3.80 8.84
C LEU A 204 18.00 -2.45 9.25
N ASP A 205 17.31 -1.35 8.92
CA ASP A 205 17.70 0.03 9.26
C ASP A 205 17.27 0.49 10.66
N ASN A 206 16.86 -0.44 11.51
CA ASN A 206 16.35 -0.23 12.86
C ASN A 206 15.02 0.58 12.93
N TRP A 207 14.34 0.81 11.81
CA TRP A 207 12.99 1.39 11.76
C TRP A 207 11.92 0.28 11.77
N LEU A 208 10.79 0.55 12.38
CA LEU A 208 9.57 -0.26 12.37
C LEU A 208 8.69 0.17 11.20
N TYR A 209 8.28 -0.82 10.40
CA TYR A 209 7.40 -0.65 9.24
C TYR A 209 6.05 -1.32 9.48
N ASN A 210 5.01 -0.71 8.94
CA ASN A 210 3.61 -1.10 9.12
C ASN A 210 2.94 -1.26 7.74
N ALA A 211 2.02 -2.20 7.61
CA ALA A 211 1.09 -2.26 6.49
C ALA A 211 -0.12 -1.36 6.76
N LYS A 212 -0.82 -0.96 5.68
CA LYS A 212 -1.92 0.02 5.67
C LYS A 212 -1.56 1.38 6.29
N SER A 213 -0.28 1.69 6.42
CA SER A 213 0.23 2.91 7.04
C SER A 213 0.98 3.78 6.04
N LYS A 214 1.08 5.07 6.35
CA LYS A 214 1.95 6.06 5.67
C LYS A 214 3.14 6.44 6.54
N ARG A 215 3.46 5.64 7.56
CA ARG A 215 4.41 5.99 8.62
C ARG A 215 5.38 4.86 8.89
N ARG A 216 6.63 5.23 9.17
CA ARG A 216 7.62 4.37 9.83
C ARG A 216 7.96 4.94 11.19
N MET A 217 8.39 4.09 12.11
CA MET A 217 8.62 4.48 13.51
C MET A 217 9.99 4.00 13.99
N LYS A 218 10.69 4.75 14.84
CA LYS A 218 11.92 4.30 15.48
C LYS A 218 11.79 4.46 16.99
N TRP A 219 12.02 3.38 17.71
CA TRP A 219 11.99 3.34 19.17
C TRP A 219 13.41 3.42 19.74
N ASP A 220 13.66 4.34 20.65
CA ASP A 220 15.00 4.53 21.27
C ASP A 220 15.11 3.99 22.72
N GLY A 221 14.03 3.41 23.24
CA GLY A 221 13.87 3.00 24.64
C GLY A 221 13.05 3.97 25.50
N SER A 222 12.75 5.17 24.99
CA SER A 222 12.05 6.22 25.73
C SER A 222 11.05 7.01 24.89
N LYS A 223 11.35 7.21 23.61
CA LYS A 223 10.56 8.01 22.68
C LYS A 223 10.40 7.27 21.37
N LEU A 224 9.28 7.57 20.72
CA LEU A 224 8.96 7.09 19.39
C LEU A 224 9.17 8.24 18.39
N GLN A 225 10.16 8.10 17.51
CA GLN A 225 10.29 8.95 16.32
C GLN A 225 9.35 8.42 15.24
N ILE A 226 8.63 9.30 14.55
CA ILE A 226 7.70 8.94 13.48
C ILE A 226 8.03 9.76 12.25
N GLU A 227 8.12 9.10 11.10
CA GLU A 227 8.34 9.74 9.80
C GLU A 227 7.31 9.26 8.77
N ASN A 228 6.97 10.13 7.83
CA ASN A 228 6.13 9.76 6.69
C ASN A 228 6.92 8.87 5.72
N THR A 229 6.25 7.85 5.17
CA THR A 229 6.76 6.94 4.15
C THR A 229 5.63 6.54 3.18
N ALA A 230 5.92 5.64 2.23
CA ALA A 230 4.93 5.17 1.25
C ALA A 230 3.74 4.50 1.94
N THR A 231 2.56 4.59 1.31
CA THR A 231 1.45 3.69 1.66
C THR A 231 1.75 2.30 1.13
N ARG A 232 1.84 1.32 2.02
CA ARG A 232 2.17 -0.08 1.69
C ARG A 232 1.15 -1.05 2.23
N GLY A 233 0.86 -2.08 1.44
CA GLY A 233 0.09 -3.26 1.85
C GLY A 233 -1.28 -2.98 2.49
N GLN A 234 -1.82 -4.04 3.08
CA GLN A 234 -3.03 -4.04 3.89
C GLN A 234 -2.90 -4.93 5.11
N TRP A 235 -2.11 -6.02 5.07
CA TRP A 235 -1.96 -6.98 6.18
C TRP A 235 -0.51 -7.38 6.43
N GLY A 236 0.08 -8.20 5.55
CA GLY A 236 1.42 -8.74 5.72
C GLY A 236 2.48 -7.72 5.32
N ILE A 237 3.57 -7.67 6.09
CA ILE A 237 4.82 -7.00 5.73
C ILE A 237 6.01 -7.77 6.29
N THR A 238 7.01 -8.00 5.45
CA THR A 238 8.26 -8.69 5.77
C THR A 238 9.41 -8.03 4.98
N MET A 239 10.62 -8.58 5.09
CA MET A 239 11.79 -8.09 4.37
C MET A 239 12.73 -9.22 3.95
N ASP A 240 13.51 -8.99 2.92
CA ASP A 240 14.65 -9.83 2.58
C ASP A 240 15.91 -9.47 3.39
N ASP A 241 17.04 -10.09 3.06
CA ASP A 241 18.33 -9.85 3.72
C ASP A 241 18.94 -8.47 3.49
N TYR A 242 18.47 -7.76 2.48
CA TYR A 242 18.99 -6.44 2.10
C TYR A 242 18.05 -5.32 2.57
N GLY A 243 17.00 -5.66 3.33
CA GLY A 243 16.02 -4.74 3.87
C GLY A 243 15.05 -4.19 2.83
N ARG A 244 14.87 -4.87 1.69
CA ARG A 244 13.78 -4.58 0.75
C ARG A 244 12.48 -5.10 1.34
N LEU A 245 11.44 -4.27 1.33
CA LEU A 245 10.16 -4.60 1.95
C LEU A 245 9.26 -5.36 0.98
N PHE A 246 8.63 -6.42 1.47
CA PHE A 246 7.61 -7.21 0.80
C PHE A 246 6.32 -7.15 1.60
N TYR A 247 5.17 -7.04 0.94
CA TYR A 247 3.89 -6.87 1.62
C TYR A 247 2.71 -7.32 0.76
N THR A 248 1.56 -7.49 1.39
CA THR A 248 0.36 -8.05 0.76
C THR A 248 -0.81 -7.07 0.83
N SER A 249 -1.79 -7.29 -0.04
CA SER A 249 -3.16 -6.78 0.13
C SER A 249 -4.14 -7.94 -0.09
N ASN A 250 -5.43 -7.77 0.22
CA ASN A 250 -6.43 -8.83 0.04
C ASN A 250 -6.36 -9.52 -1.34
N SER A 251 -6.08 -8.75 -2.39
CA SER A 251 -6.05 -9.21 -3.79
C SER A 251 -4.65 -9.26 -4.39
N ASN A 252 -3.60 -9.14 -3.56
CA ASN A 252 -2.23 -9.24 -4.05
C ASN A 252 -1.34 -9.97 -3.04
N PRO A 253 -0.86 -11.18 -3.39
CA PRO A 253 -0.02 -11.97 -2.51
C PRO A 253 1.44 -11.52 -2.45
N GLY A 254 1.88 -10.58 -3.30
CA GLY A 254 3.26 -10.11 -3.32
C GLY A 254 3.43 -8.75 -4.00
N LEU A 255 3.55 -7.71 -3.18
CA LEU A 255 4.00 -6.38 -3.54
C LEU A 255 5.39 -6.13 -2.93
N ALA A 256 6.23 -5.34 -3.58
CA ALA A 256 7.56 -5.04 -3.05
C ALA A 256 8.09 -3.64 -3.43
N ASP A 257 9.11 -3.22 -2.69
CA ASP A 257 9.92 -2.04 -2.98
C ASP A 257 11.28 -2.45 -3.55
N PHE A 258 11.66 -1.89 -4.71
CA PHE A 258 12.98 -2.07 -5.33
C PHE A 258 14.03 -1.12 -4.78
N GLN A 259 13.59 -0.02 -4.17
CA GLN A 259 14.43 0.98 -3.52
C GLN A 259 13.73 1.55 -2.27
N PRO A 260 14.47 2.05 -1.27
CA PRO A 260 13.84 2.65 -0.10
C PRO A 260 13.10 3.94 -0.49
N TYR A 261 11.82 4.04 -0.12
CA TYR A 261 10.95 5.17 -0.46
C TYR A 261 11.49 6.52 0.01
N GLU A 262 12.19 6.53 1.14
CA GLU A 262 12.64 7.73 1.82
C GLU A 262 13.70 8.51 1.04
N TYR A 263 14.28 7.91 0.01
CA TYR A 263 15.13 8.59 -0.95
C TYR A 263 14.35 9.22 -2.09
N SER A 264 13.29 8.57 -2.57
CA SER A 264 12.47 9.06 -3.69
C SER A 264 11.52 10.20 -3.28
N ASN A 265 11.32 10.40 -1.97
CA ASN A 265 10.38 11.37 -1.40
C ASN A 265 11.05 12.58 -0.73
N ARG A 266 12.37 12.80 -0.94
CA ARG A 266 13.09 13.92 -0.28
C ARG A 266 12.72 15.27 -0.88
N ASN A 267 12.42 15.29 -2.18
CA ASN A 267 11.88 16.48 -2.84
C ASN A 267 10.34 16.47 -2.76
N PRO A 268 9.72 17.40 -2.02
CA PRO A 268 8.26 17.43 -1.86
C PRO A 268 7.51 17.74 -3.16
N GLY A 269 8.19 18.32 -4.16
CA GLY A 269 7.65 18.51 -5.51
C GLY A 269 7.77 17.29 -6.41
N HIS A 270 8.61 16.31 -6.06
CA HIS A 270 8.88 15.13 -6.90
C HIS A 270 8.50 13.84 -6.19
N LEU A 271 7.19 13.56 -6.11
CA LEU A 271 6.66 12.36 -5.45
C LEU A 271 6.59 11.15 -6.39
N SER A 272 7.75 10.70 -6.87
CA SER A 272 7.81 9.49 -7.70
C SER A 272 7.51 8.23 -6.87
N LYS A 273 6.82 7.28 -7.50
CA LYS A 273 6.55 5.94 -6.94
C LYS A 273 7.22 4.83 -7.75
N ASN A 274 8.16 5.18 -8.63
CA ASN A 274 8.87 4.17 -9.42
C ASN A 274 9.62 3.21 -8.48
N GLY A 275 9.36 1.91 -8.63
CA GLY A 275 9.97 0.88 -7.79
C GLY A 275 9.38 0.79 -6.39
N ILE A 276 8.23 1.41 -6.13
CA ILE A 276 7.52 1.35 -4.85
C ILE A 276 6.15 0.73 -5.11
N ASN A 277 5.73 -0.21 -4.26
CA ASN A 277 4.45 -0.90 -4.40
C ASN A 277 4.32 -1.63 -5.75
N VAL A 278 5.42 -2.23 -6.20
CA VAL A 278 5.47 -3.00 -7.45
C VAL A 278 4.80 -4.34 -7.23
N ASN A 279 3.89 -4.71 -8.13
CA ASN A 279 3.32 -6.05 -8.15
C ASN A 279 4.35 -7.05 -8.68
N VAL A 280 4.98 -7.81 -7.78
CA VAL A 280 5.97 -8.82 -8.14
C VAL A 280 5.33 -10.20 -8.32
N ALA A 281 4.24 -10.49 -7.61
CA ALA A 281 3.48 -11.74 -7.76
C ALA A 281 2.36 -11.57 -8.81
N GLY A 282 2.75 -11.71 -10.08
CA GLY A 282 1.84 -11.57 -11.22
C GLY A 282 0.73 -12.63 -11.26
N ASP A 283 1.08 -13.89 -10.92
CA ASP A 283 0.11 -14.98 -10.81
C ASP A 283 -0.52 -15.02 -9.42
N LYS A 284 -1.81 -14.70 -9.35
CA LYS A 284 -2.57 -14.60 -8.10
C LYS A 284 -3.53 -15.76 -7.88
N ARG A 285 -3.48 -16.76 -8.75
CA ARG A 285 -4.38 -17.92 -8.69
C ARG A 285 -4.18 -18.67 -7.37
N VAL A 286 -5.26 -19.23 -6.84
CA VAL A 286 -5.23 -20.07 -5.64
C VAL A 286 -5.55 -21.50 -6.05
N PHE A 287 -4.76 -22.47 -5.59
CA PHE A 287 -4.91 -23.88 -5.90
C PHE A 287 -5.24 -24.63 -4.61
N ALA A 288 -6.49 -24.46 -4.15
CA ALA A 288 -7.00 -25.21 -3.00
C ALA A 288 -7.20 -26.69 -3.36
N ASN A 289 -7.19 -27.56 -2.35
CA ASN A 289 -7.50 -28.99 -2.48
C ASN A 289 -8.94 -29.33 -2.06
N ARG A 290 -9.81 -28.32 -2.01
CA ARG A 290 -11.24 -28.44 -1.70
C ARG A 290 -12.03 -27.32 -2.37
N VAL A 291 -13.34 -27.51 -2.53
CA VAL A 291 -14.27 -26.43 -2.87
C VAL A 291 -14.34 -25.40 -1.73
N ASN A 292 -14.55 -24.12 -2.07
CA ASN A 292 -14.52 -23.00 -1.10
C ASN A 292 -15.88 -22.27 -1.01
N PRO A 293 -16.93 -22.90 -0.44
CA PRO A 293 -18.27 -22.30 -0.34
C PRO A 293 -18.33 -21.11 0.62
N GLY A 294 -17.47 -21.05 1.65
CA GLY A 294 -17.38 -19.97 2.63
C GLY A 294 -16.65 -18.70 2.15
N VAL A 295 -16.57 -18.45 0.84
CA VAL A 295 -15.91 -17.27 0.27
C VAL A 295 -16.91 -16.12 0.13
N ASN A 296 -16.54 -14.95 0.63
CA ASN A 296 -17.37 -13.76 0.47
C ASN A 296 -17.54 -13.42 -1.02
N ARG A 297 -18.79 -13.22 -1.47
CA ARG A 297 -19.13 -13.01 -2.89
C ARG A 297 -18.74 -14.16 -3.82
N GLY A 298 -18.68 -15.39 -3.30
CA GLY A 298 -18.53 -16.60 -4.13
C GLY A 298 -19.63 -16.76 -5.20
N TYR A 299 -20.79 -16.13 -5.00
CA TYR A 299 -21.88 -16.06 -5.98
C TYR A 299 -21.60 -15.16 -7.21
N ARG A 300 -20.51 -14.39 -7.20
CA ARG A 300 -20.09 -13.59 -8.35
C ARG A 300 -19.08 -14.36 -9.18
N GLY A 301 -19.26 -14.40 -10.49
CA GLY A 301 -18.17 -14.79 -11.39
C GLY A 301 -16.99 -13.81 -11.26
N PRO A 302 -15.78 -14.16 -11.70
CA PRO A 302 -15.09 -15.43 -11.57
C PRO A 302 -14.43 -15.55 -10.18
N THR A 303 -15.15 -15.25 -9.07
CA THR A 303 -14.61 -15.39 -7.71
C THR A 303 -14.24 -16.84 -7.43
N LEU A 304 -15.16 -17.75 -7.77
CA LEU A 304 -14.92 -19.19 -7.82
C LEU A 304 -14.69 -19.62 -9.26
N ARG A 305 -13.91 -20.70 -9.43
CA ARG A 305 -13.74 -21.41 -10.70
C ARG A 305 -14.96 -22.28 -10.99
N ASP A 306 -14.99 -22.88 -12.18
CA ASP A 306 -16.03 -23.83 -12.58
C ASP A 306 -16.08 -25.09 -11.70
N ASP A 307 -14.96 -25.40 -11.02
CA ASP A 307 -14.86 -26.48 -10.02
C ASP A 307 -15.14 -26.01 -8.58
N PHE A 308 -15.66 -24.79 -8.41
CA PHE A 308 -16.05 -24.18 -7.13
C PHE A 308 -14.90 -23.93 -6.13
N ARG A 309 -13.65 -24.04 -6.57
CA ARG A 309 -12.48 -23.61 -5.81
C ARG A 309 -12.26 -22.10 -5.97
N LEU A 310 -11.60 -21.49 -4.99
CA LEU A 310 -11.23 -20.08 -5.04
C LEU A 310 -10.35 -19.81 -6.27
N ASN A 311 -10.74 -18.85 -7.10
CA ASN A 311 -10.03 -18.62 -8.37
C ASN A 311 -8.71 -17.88 -8.18
N THR A 312 -8.74 -16.77 -7.43
CA THR A 312 -7.63 -15.86 -7.17
C THR A 312 -7.65 -15.43 -5.71
N THR A 313 -6.51 -14.95 -5.19
CA THR A 313 -6.42 -14.44 -3.80
C THR A 313 -7.50 -13.40 -3.51
N THR A 314 -8.22 -13.58 -2.40
CA THR A 314 -9.27 -12.66 -1.92
C THR A 314 -9.02 -12.20 -0.49
N ALA A 315 -8.16 -12.88 0.26
CA ALA A 315 -7.85 -12.55 1.63
C ALA A 315 -6.35 -12.71 1.95
N ALA A 316 -5.47 -12.52 0.97
CA ALA A 316 -4.03 -12.64 1.18
C ALA A 316 -3.60 -11.76 2.38
N SER A 317 -3.06 -12.41 3.41
CA SER A 317 -2.85 -11.83 4.74
C SER A 317 -1.37 -11.79 5.08
N GLY A 318 -0.93 -12.38 6.19
CA GLY A 318 0.48 -12.38 6.57
C GLY A 318 1.36 -13.15 5.59
N SER A 319 2.60 -12.71 5.48
CA SER A 319 3.58 -13.22 4.53
C SER A 319 4.97 -13.20 5.14
N GLU A 320 5.85 -14.10 4.70
CA GLU A 320 7.24 -14.17 5.12
C GLU A 320 8.16 -14.46 3.93
N ILE A 321 9.27 -13.73 3.82
CA ILE A 321 10.40 -14.13 3.00
C ILE A 321 11.21 -15.11 3.84
N TYR A 322 11.29 -16.37 3.44
CA TYR A 322 11.96 -17.39 4.23
C TYR A 322 13.47 -17.16 4.24
N ARG A 323 14.02 -16.91 5.44
CA ARG A 323 15.46 -16.67 5.66
C ARG A 323 16.05 -17.62 6.70
N GLY A 324 15.37 -18.74 6.95
CA GLY A 324 15.88 -19.83 7.78
C GLY A 324 16.93 -20.66 7.04
N ASN A 325 17.69 -21.48 7.76
CA ASN A 325 18.83 -22.23 7.23
C ASN A 325 18.63 -23.76 7.26
N LYS A 326 17.38 -24.22 7.31
CA LYS A 326 17.06 -25.65 7.43
C LYS A 326 16.43 -26.26 6.19
N TYR A 327 15.98 -25.45 5.23
CA TYR A 327 15.51 -25.94 3.94
C TYR A 327 16.65 -26.00 2.94
N ALA A 328 16.41 -26.70 1.83
CA ALA A 328 17.32 -26.66 0.68
C ALA A 328 17.45 -25.23 0.13
N ASP A 329 18.60 -24.91 -0.47
CA ASP A 329 18.96 -23.55 -0.91
C ASP A 329 17.90 -22.90 -1.83
N ASN A 330 17.18 -23.70 -2.62
CA ASN A 330 16.12 -23.22 -3.52
C ASN A 330 14.84 -22.72 -2.78
N PHE A 331 14.77 -22.87 -1.46
CA PHE A 331 13.72 -22.27 -0.63
C PHE A 331 14.14 -20.94 -0.01
N TYR A 332 15.44 -20.69 0.14
CA TYR A 332 15.95 -19.46 0.73
C TYR A 332 15.55 -18.24 -0.12
N GLY A 333 14.97 -17.23 0.53
CA GLY A 333 14.49 -16.02 -0.14
C GLY A 333 13.12 -16.17 -0.82
N ASN A 334 12.48 -17.34 -0.78
CA ASN A 334 11.12 -17.50 -1.32
C ASN A 334 10.10 -16.76 -0.46
N LEU A 335 9.08 -16.21 -1.13
CA LEU A 335 7.93 -15.57 -0.49
C LEU A 335 6.85 -16.60 -0.20
N PHE A 336 6.43 -16.69 1.06
CA PHE A 336 5.28 -17.46 1.51
C PHE A 336 4.16 -16.52 1.92
N THR A 337 2.98 -16.68 1.35
CA THR A 337 1.82 -15.83 1.62
C THR A 337 0.62 -16.66 2.01
N THR A 338 0.01 -16.33 3.14
CA THR A 338 -1.19 -16.99 3.65
C THR A 338 -2.45 -16.52 2.89
N GLU A 339 -3.36 -17.45 2.57
CA GLU A 339 -4.66 -17.18 1.94
C GLU A 339 -5.76 -17.94 2.70
N PRO A 340 -6.32 -17.34 3.76
CA PRO A 340 -7.28 -18.00 4.63
C PRO A 340 -8.62 -18.32 3.95
N SER A 341 -9.06 -17.58 2.93
CA SER A 341 -10.31 -17.90 2.23
C SER A 341 -10.18 -19.16 1.37
N GLY A 342 -8.97 -19.42 0.85
CA GLY A 342 -8.63 -20.60 0.09
C GLY A 342 -8.14 -21.79 0.92
N ASN A 343 -8.02 -21.63 2.25
CA ASN A 343 -7.46 -22.63 3.16
C ASN A 343 -6.03 -23.06 2.74
N ALA A 344 -5.21 -22.10 2.30
CA ALA A 344 -3.94 -22.37 1.64
C ALA A 344 -2.79 -21.43 2.05
N VAL A 345 -1.56 -21.87 1.82
CA VAL A 345 -0.35 -21.04 1.86
C VAL A 345 0.35 -21.13 0.50
N LEU A 346 0.57 -19.98 -0.13
CA LEU A 346 1.14 -19.85 -1.46
C LEU A 346 2.67 -19.71 -1.34
N ARG A 347 3.42 -20.26 -2.30
CA ARG A 347 4.89 -20.10 -2.42
C ARG A 347 5.26 -19.42 -3.72
N TYR A 348 6.20 -18.49 -3.66
CA TYR A 348 6.80 -17.85 -4.83
C TYR A 348 8.32 -17.84 -4.75
N THR A 349 8.99 -18.17 -5.85
CA THR A 349 10.43 -17.94 -6.01
C THR A 349 10.67 -16.50 -6.45
N ILE A 350 11.68 -15.85 -5.89
CA ILE A 350 12.05 -14.48 -6.28
C ILE A 350 13.15 -14.55 -7.34
N GLU A 351 12.89 -13.96 -8.50
CA GLU A 351 13.81 -13.90 -9.63
C GLU A 351 14.29 -12.46 -9.82
N ASP A 352 15.58 -12.20 -9.57
CA ASP A 352 16.21 -10.89 -9.76
C ASP A 352 16.46 -10.64 -11.27
N ASP A 353 16.05 -9.48 -11.76
CA ASP A 353 16.22 -9.06 -13.17
C ASP A 353 17.36 -8.03 -13.34
N GLY A 354 18.21 -7.88 -12.31
CA GLY A 354 19.35 -6.99 -12.23
C GLY A 354 19.12 -5.81 -11.29
N PHE A 355 17.94 -5.19 -11.31
CA PHE A 355 17.58 -4.09 -10.40
C PHE A 355 16.23 -4.30 -9.70
N GLY A 356 15.22 -4.73 -10.46
CA GLY A 356 13.96 -5.20 -9.91
C GLY A 356 14.02 -6.70 -9.60
N PHE A 357 12.84 -7.27 -9.45
CA PHE A 357 12.63 -8.71 -9.34
C PHE A 357 11.17 -9.03 -9.59
N THR A 358 10.90 -10.27 -9.99
CA THR A 358 9.56 -10.84 -10.09
C THR A 358 9.41 -12.02 -9.13
N ALA A 359 8.17 -12.40 -8.84
CA ALA A 359 7.87 -13.54 -7.99
C ALA A 359 7.09 -14.58 -8.82
N GLN A 360 7.70 -15.74 -9.04
CA GLN A 360 7.12 -16.84 -9.82
C GLN A 360 6.42 -17.82 -8.90
N LYS A 361 5.12 -18.04 -9.16
CA LYS A 361 4.29 -18.93 -8.34
C LYS A 361 4.78 -20.37 -8.48
N GLN A 362 4.87 -21.05 -7.36
CA GLN A 362 5.19 -22.46 -7.28
C GLN A 362 3.95 -23.24 -6.82
N THR A 363 3.71 -24.40 -7.43
CA THR A 363 2.58 -25.28 -7.15
C THR A 363 3.06 -26.73 -7.14
N GLU A 364 2.34 -27.57 -6.42
CA GLU A 364 2.63 -28.99 -6.28
C GLU A 364 1.62 -29.80 -7.10
N ASP A 365 2.02 -30.97 -7.59
CA ASP A 365 1.12 -31.86 -8.32
C ASP A 365 0.10 -32.50 -7.37
N ASP A 366 -1.15 -32.59 -7.82
CA ASP A 366 -2.23 -33.23 -7.07
C ASP A 366 -3.00 -34.21 -7.96
N PRO A 367 -3.27 -35.44 -7.50
CA PRO A 367 -3.94 -36.45 -8.33
C PRO A 367 -5.43 -36.17 -8.58
N VAL A 368 -6.08 -35.35 -7.75
CA VAL A 368 -7.52 -35.02 -7.88
C VAL A 368 -7.69 -33.69 -8.59
N TRP A 369 -6.86 -32.71 -8.25
CA TRP A 369 -7.03 -31.30 -8.59
C TRP A 369 -5.99 -30.77 -9.59
N GLU A 370 -5.13 -31.65 -10.10
CA GLU A 370 -3.94 -31.42 -10.94
C GLU A 370 -2.84 -30.63 -10.25
N LYS A 371 -3.19 -29.50 -9.62
CA LYS A 371 -2.29 -28.61 -8.90
C LYS A 371 -2.88 -28.16 -7.57
N VAL A 372 -2.02 -28.07 -6.57
CA VAL A 372 -2.28 -27.43 -5.28
C VAL A 372 -1.19 -26.43 -4.90
N ASP A 373 -1.51 -25.51 -4.00
CA ASP A 373 -0.55 -24.59 -3.39
C ASP A 373 0.40 -25.31 -2.41
N PHE A 374 1.44 -24.61 -1.93
CA PHE A 374 2.48 -25.17 -1.06
C PHE A 374 1.91 -25.87 0.19
N ILE A 375 0.87 -25.28 0.77
CA ILE A 375 0.00 -25.92 1.76
C ILE A 375 -1.45 -25.73 1.31
N ALA A 376 -2.26 -26.79 1.40
CA ALA A 376 -3.69 -26.74 1.20
C ALA A 376 -4.39 -27.68 2.19
N SER A 377 -5.48 -27.25 2.81
CA SER A 377 -6.23 -28.07 3.78
C SER A 377 -7.64 -28.39 3.30
N THR A 378 -8.07 -29.63 3.51
CA THR A 378 -9.47 -30.02 3.33
C THR A 378 -10.37 -29.53 4.47
N ASP A 379 -9.82 -29.04 5.59
CA ASP A 379 -10.58 -28.41 6.67
C ASP A 379 -10.89 -26.94 6.32
N GLU A 380 -12.18 -26.57 6.35
CA GLU A 380 -12.60 -25.20 6.08
C GLU A 380 -12.18 -24.22 7.18
N ARG A 381 -11.96 -24.73 8.39
CA ARG A 381 -11.62 -23.94 9.56
C ARG A 381 -10.13 -23.66 9.66
N PHE A 382 -9.30 -24.31 8.84
CA PHE A 382 -7.90 -23.93 8.67
C PHE A 382 -7.80 -22.54 8.02
N ARG A 383 -7.49 -21.52 8.82
CA ARG A 383 -7.39 -20.10 8.43
C ARG A 383 -5.97 -19.61 8.73
N PRO A 384 -4.98 -19.93 7.87
CA PRO A 384 -3.64 -19.39 8.00
C PRO A 384 -3.70 -17.86 7.82
N VAL A 385 -3.19 -17.10 8.79
CA VAL A 385 -3.27 -15.63 8.82
C VAL A 385 -1.91 -14.95 8.95
N ALA A 386 -0.89 -15.65 9.45
CA ALA A 386 0.47 -15.14 9.53
C ALA A 386 1.53 -16.22 9.27
N ALA A 387 2.73 -15.78 8.90
CA ALA A 387 3.90 -16.62 8.70
C ALA A 387 5.14 -15.97 9.32
N SER A 388 6.11 -16.75 9.76
CA SER A 388 7.35 -16.26 10.38
C SER A 388 8.51 -17.26 10.21
N SER A 389 9.73 -16.77 9.99
CA SER A 389 10.95 -17.59 10.11
C SER A 389 11.33 -17.70 11.59
N GLY A 390 11.50 -18.92 12.10
CA GLY A 390 11.77 -19.19 13.50
C GLY A 390 13.27 -19.20 13.90
N PRO A 391 13.56 -19.18 15.21
CA PRO A 391 14.91 -19.25 15.76
C PRO A 391 15.68 -20.52 15.41
N ASP A 392 14.96 -21.63 15.26
CA ASP A 392 15.46 -22.94 14.86
C ASP A 392 15.70 -23.06 13.34
N GLY A 393 15.30 -22.05 12.57
CA GLY A 393 15.52 -21.93 11.13
C GLY A 393 14.40 -22.54 10.27
N TYR A 394 13.24 -22.88 10.84
CA TYR A 394 12.07 -23.37 10.10
C TYR A 394 11.03 -22.27 9.83
N LEU A 395 10.09 -22.53 8.92
CA LEU A 395 8.92 -21.67 8.67
C LEU A 395 7.79 -22.04 9.63
N TYR A 396 7.13 -21.02 10.19
CA TYR A 396 5.98 -21.15 11.08
C TYR A 396 4.75 -20.54 10.44
N ILE A 397 3.59 -21.20 10.59
CA ILE A 397 2.29 -20.74 10.12
C ILE A 397 1.35 -20.58 11.32
N VAL A 398 0.73 -19.41 11.43
CA VAL A 398 -0.28 -19.11 12.44
C VAL A 398 -1.66 -19.31 11.83
N ASP A 399 -2.44 -20.19 12.45
CA ASP A 399 -3.79 -20.55 12.07
C ASP A 399 -4.77 -20.10 13.16
N MET A 400 -5.69 -19.21 12.79
CA MET A 400 -6.72 -18.71 13.71
C MET A 400 -7.77 -19.79 14.07
N TYR A 401 -7.79 -20.91 13.32
CA TYR A 401 -8.69 -22.06 13.43
C TYR A 401 -10.16 -21.72 13.70
N ARG A 402 -10.89 -21.25 12.68
CA ARG A 402 -12.31 -20.87 12.80
C ARG A 402 -13.05 -20.75 11.48
N GLY A 403 -14.38 -20.77 11.55
CA GLY A 403 -15.22 -20.69 10.36
C GLY A 403 -15.33 -19.27 9.79
N ILE A 404 -15.61 -18.27 10.62
CA ILE A 404 -15.70 -16.86 10.20
C ILE A 404 -14.31 -16.21 10.15
N LEU A 405 -13.93 -15.66 9.00
CA LEU A 405 -12.75 -14.79 8.86
C LEU A 405 -13.09 -13.33 8.51
N GLN A 406 -14.29 -13.08 7.97
CA GLN A 406 -14.71 -11.77 7.45
C GLN A 406 -15.36 -10.92 8.56
N HIS A 407 -15.03 -9.63 8.64
CA HIS A 407 -15.69 -8.72 9.58
C HIS A 407 -17.14 -8.41 9.16
N LYS A 408 -18.01 -8.14 10.14
CA LYS A 408 -19.47 -7.93 9.99
C LYS A 408 -19.85 -6.90 8.92
N GLU A 409 -18.99 -5.90 8.71
CA GLU A 409 -19.17 -4.87 7.68
C GLU A 409 -19.19 -5.41 6.24
N PHE A 410 -18.59 -6.58 6.02
CA PHE A 410 -18.40 -7.17 4.70
C PHE A 410 -19.11 -8.51 4.52
N VAL A 411 -19.64 -9.11 5.59
CA VAL A 411 -20.47 -10.32 5.51
C VAL A 411 -21.69 -10.00 4.64
N THR A 412 -21.85 -10.73 3.53
CA THR A 412 -23.02 -10.65 2.64
C THR A 412 -24.13 -11.59 3.15
N THR A 413 -25.38 -11.38 2.71
CA THR A 413 -26.50 -12.30 3.01
C THR A 413 -26.18 -13.74 2.58
N PHE A 414 -25.53 -13.91 1.42
CA PHE A 414 -24.94 -15.16 0.93
C PHE A 414 -24.05 -15.81 1.97
N LEU A 415 -23.02 -15.07 2.42
CA LEU A 415 -22.02 -15.62 3.31
C LEU A 415 -22.62 -15.89 4.70
N ARG A 416 -23.51 -15.01 5.18
CA ARG A 416 -24.26 -15.22 6.42
C ARG A 416 -25.00 -16.55 6.39
N LYS A 417 -25.68 -16.87 5.28
CA LYS A 417 -26.39 -18.13 5.12
C LYS A 417 -25.45 -19.33 5.16
N GLN A 418 -24.32 -19.25 4.45
CA GLN A 418 -23.27 -20.28 4.54
C GLN A 418 -22.74 -20.46 5.96
N ILE A 419 -22.57 -19.37 6.70
CA ILE A 419 -22.08 -19.43 8.08
C ILE A 419 -23.07 -20.16 8.97
N LEU A 420 -24.35 -19.74 8.95
CA LEU A 420 -25.37 -20.27 9.86
C LEU A 420 -25.82 -21.69 9.53
N GLU A 421 -26.04 -22.01 8.24
CA GLU A 421 -26.50 -23.36 7.85
C GLU A 421 -25.44 -24.43 8.12
N ARG A 422 -24.16 -24.04 8.21
CA ARG A 422 -23.02 -24.95 8.33
C ARG A 422 -22.32 -24.82 9.69
N GLY A 423 -22.87 -24.03 10.61
CA GLY A 423 -22.36 -23.80 11.95
C GLY A 423 -20.94 -23.25 12.00
N LEU A 424 -20.56 -22.36 11.06
CA LEU A 424 -19.21 -21.80 10.97
C LEU A 424 -18.96 -20.66 11.97
N ASP A 425 -20.01 -20.12 12.58
CA ASP A 425 -19.94 -19.10 13.62
C ASP A 425 -19.41 -19.64 14.95
N GLN A 426 -19.40 -20.96 15.13
CA GLN A 426 -18.87 -21.63 16.31
C GLN A 426 -17.98 -22.83 15.94
N PRO A 427 -17.11 -23.30 16.86
CA PRO A 427 -16.69 -22.59 18.07
C PRO A 427 -15.73 -21.45 17.71
N THR A 428 -15.63 -20.48 18.61
CA THR A 428 -14.50 -19.54 18.68
C THR A 428 -13.55 -19.97 19.81
N GLY A 429 -12.39 -19.33 19.95
CA GLY A 429 -11.45 -19.66 21.03
C GLY A 429 -10.52 -20.83 20.73
N LEU A 430 -10.42 -21.28 19.48
CA LEU A 430 -9.44 -22.27 19.04
C LEU A 430 -8.30 -21.59 18.29
N GLY A 431 -7.20 -22.29 18.03
CA GLY A 431 -6.08 -21.69 17.32
C GLY A 431 -4.82 -22.54 17.36
N ARG A 432 -4.05 -22.53 16.27
CA ARG A 432 -2.91 -23.43 16.09
C ARG A 432 -1.72 -22.71 15.50
N ILE A 433 -0.53 -23.13 15.91
CA ILE A 433 0.73 -22.71 15.31
C ILE A 433 1.43 -23.96 14.81
N TYR A 434 1.79 -23.96 13.54
CA TYR A 434 2.44 -25.08 12.87
C TYR A 434 3.88 -24.73 12.51
N ARG A 435 4.78 -25.71 12.58
CA ARG A 435 6.15 -25.65 12.08
C ARG A 435 6.27 -26.55 10.85
N ILE A 436 6.88 -26.02 9.80
CA ILE A 436 7.06 -26.72 8.52
C ILE A 436 8.48 -27.26 8.45
N ILE A 437 8.65 -28.56 8.23
CA ILE A 437 9.93 -29.24 8.44
C ILE A 437 10.22 -30.21 7.29
N PRO A 438 11.46 -30.27 6.76
CA PRO A 438 11.85 -31.29 5.78
C PRO A 438 11.71 -32.70 6.35
N ASP A 439 11.28 -33.67 5.55
CA ASP A 439 11.03 -35.05 5.97
C ASP A 439 12.26 -35.73 6.61
N ASP A 440 13.46 -35.36 6.17
CA ASP A 440 14.73 -35.89 6.65
C ASP A 440 15.32 -35.12 7.85
N ALA A 441 14.68 -34.02 8.25
CA ALA A 441 15.17 -33.23 9.37
C ALA A 441 15.02 -33.98 10.71
N PRO A 442 16.00 -33.83 11.63
CA PRO A 442 15.92 -34.45 12.94
C PRO A 442 14.67 -33.98 13.70
N LYS A 443 14.18 -34.81 14.61
CA LYS A 443 13.01 -34.51 15.46
C LYS A 443 13.15 -33.26 16.35
N ARG A 444 14.35 -32.67 16.44
CA ARG A 444 14.65 -31.53 17.32
C ARG A 444 15.33 -30.39 16.56
N GLY A 445 14.92 -29.16 16.86
CA GLY A 445 15.70 -27.95 16.63
C GLY A 445 16.31 -27.45 17.94
N ASP A 446 17.57 -27.01 17.92
CA ASP A 446 18.15 -26.31 19.07
C ASP A 446 17.53 -24.92 19.17
N TRP A 447 16.95 -24.57 20.32
CA TRP A 447 16.50 -23.21 20.62
C TRP A 447 17.69 -22.32 20.99
N PRO A 448 18.11 -21.38 20.12
CA PRO A 448 19.19 -20.49 20.45
C PRO A 448 18.78 -19.50 21.56
N LYS A 449 19.66 -19.31 22.54
CA LYS A 449 19.50 -18.32 23.62
C LYS A 449 20.50 -17.19 23.42
N LEU A 450 20.09 -16.14 22.71
CA LEU A 450 20.94 -14.99 22.36
C LEU A 450 21.02 -13.97 23.50
N SER A 451 20.05 -13.92 24.42
CA SER A 451 20.04 -12.91 25.50
C SER A 451 21.28 -13.03 26.40
N SER A 452 21.77 -14.25 26.61
CA SER A 452 22.89 -14.60 27.50
C SER A 452 24.27 -14.54 26.83
N LYS A 453 24.32 -14.41 25.49
CA LYS A 453 25.58 -14.31 24.75
C LYS A 453 26.34 -13.03 25.07
N THR A 454 27.65 -13.10 25.07
CA THR A 454 28.53 -11.93 25.15
C THR A 454 28.39 -11.05 23.91
N ASP A 455 28.75 -9.77 24.02
CA ASP A 455 28.70 -8.88 22.86
C ASP A 455 29.57 -9.37 21.69
N LEU A 456 30.69 -10.03 21.96
CA LEU A 456 31.57 -10.57 20.91
C LEU A 456 30.93 -11.75 20.18
N GLU A 457 30.28 -12.67 20.90
CA GLU A 457 29.52 -13.76 20.29
C GLU A 457 28.35 -13.21 19.45
N LEU A 458 27.69 -12.13 19.89
CA LEU A 458 26.65 -11.48 19.08
C LEU A 458 27.22 -10.84 17.80
N VAL A 459 28.46 -10.32 17.81
CA VAL A 459 29.12 -9.82 16.59
C VAL A 459 29.42 -10.97 15.61
N GLU A 460 29.73 -12.16 16.10
CA GLU A 460 29.88 -13.36 15.28
C GLU A 460 28.54 -13.80 14.68
N ASP A 461 27.47 -13.79 15.48
CA ASP A 461 26.10 -14.15 15.07
C ASP A 461 25.53 -13.27 13.95
N LEU A 462 26.06 -12.05 13.74
CA LEU A 462 25.71 -11.21 12.58
C LEU A 462 26.00 -11.90 11.23
N GLY A 463 26.90 -12.90 11.23
CA GLY A 463 27.22 -13.72 10.06
C GLY A 463 26.47 -15.06 9.98
N SER A 464 25.52 -15.33 10.88
CA SER A 464 24.72 -16.56 10.87
C SER A 464 23.99 -16.73 9.54
N ASN A 465 23.73 -17.98 9.12
CA ASN A 465 22.88 -18.27 7.95
C ASN A 465 21.38 -18.15 8.26
N ASN A 466 20.98 -18.18 9.54
CA ASN A 466 19.60 -17.93 9.94
C ASN A 466 19.36 -16.41 10.11
N GLY A 467 18.44 -15.86 9.31
CA GLY A 467 18.06 -14.45 9.35
C GLY A 467 17.50 -13.99 10.70
N TRP A 468 16.79 -14.87 11.43
CA TRP A 468 16.32 -14.53 12.78
C TRP A 468 17.49 -14.27 13.74
N THR A 469 18.54 -15.11 13.68
CA THR A 469 19.73 -14.97 14.52
C THR A 469 20.44 -13.65 14.22
N ARG A 470 20.62 -13.32 12.94
CA ARG A 470 21.26 -12.06 12.52
C ARG A 470 20.49 -10.83 12.99
N ASP A 471 19.18 -10.80 12.74
CA ASP A 471 18.31 -9.68 13.10
C ASP A 471 18.26 -9.47 14.63
N THR A 472 18.16 -10.57 15.38
CA THR A 472 18.13 -10.56 16.85
C THR A 472 19.47 -10.13 17.43
N ALA A 473 20.59 -10.63 16.89
CA ALA A 473 21.92 -10.20 17.32
C ALA A 473 22.15 -8.71 17.03
N GLN A 474 21.75 -8.20 15.85
CA GLN A 474 21.79 -6.77 15.56
C GLN A 474 20.92 -5.98 16.55
N ARG A 475 19.70 -6.44 16.83
CA ARG A 475 18.80 -5.81 17.82
C ARG A 475 19.46 -5.72 19.18
N LEU A 476 20.00 -6.81 19.70
CA LEU A 476 20.67 -6.82 21.00
C LEU A 476 21.89 -5.89 21.04
N LEU A 477 22.74 -5.92 20.00
CA LEU A 477 23.92 -5.03 19.90
C LEU A 477 23.52 -3.55 19.81
N ALA A 478 22.38 -3.23 19.19
CA ALA A 478 21.85 -1.87 19.11
C ALA A 478 21.16 -1.44 20.42
N ASP A 479 20.44 -2.35 21.07
CA ASP A 479 19.47 -2.00 22.11
C ASP A 479 20.00 -2.20 23.54
N ARG A 480 21.04 -3.02 23.74
CA ARG A 480 21.67 -3.19 25.06
C ARG A 480 22.07 -1.82 25.67
N PRO A 481 21.91 -1.64 27.00
CA PRO A 481 22.28 -0.39 27.66
C PRO A 481 23.75 -0.04 27.41
N GLU A 482 24.63 -1.02 27.55
CA GLU A 482 26.08 -0.92 27.36
C GLU A 482 26.57 -2.05 26.44
N ILE A 483 27.61 -1.76 25.67
CA ILE A 483 28.35 -2.77 24.88
C ILE A 483 29.85 -2.51 25.02
N SER A 484 30.64 -3.58 25.03
CA SER A 484 32.09 -3.47 25.22
C SER A 484 32.80 -2.72 24.09
N ASP A 485 33.87 -1.98 24.42
CA ASP A 485 34.76 -1.35 23.42
C ASP A 485 35.34 -2.38 22.44
N GLN A 486 35.59 -3.59 22.92
CA GLN A 486 36.05 -4.72 22.10
C GLN A 486 35.01 -5.11 21.06
N ALA A 487 33.72 -5.15 21.42
CA ALA A 487 32.64 -5.40 20.46
C ALA A 487 32.49 -4.26 19.45
N ILE A 488 32.59 -2.99 19.87
CA ILE A 488 32.64 -1.86 18.92
C ILE A 488 33.82 -2.00 17.94
N ALA A 489 35.00 -2.37 18.42
CA ALA A 489 36.16 -2.62 17.57
C ALA A 489 35.94 -3.81 16.61
N ALA A 490 35.32 -4.89 17.09
CA ALA A 490 34.98 -6.07 16.30
C ALA A 490 33.94 -5.74 15.21
N LEU A 491 32.90 -4.95 15.53
CA LEU A 491 31.94 -4.45 14.54
C LEU A 491 32.62 -3.65 13.44
N ARG A 492 33.51 -2.70 13.81
CA ARG A 492 34.27 -1.90 12.83
C ARG A 492 35.19 -2.73 11.95
N LYS A 493 35.68 -3.87 12.44
CA LYS A 493 36.44 -4.85 11.66
C LYS A 493 35.53 -5.65 10.72
N SER A 494 34.34 -6.04 11.20
CA SER A 494 33.36 -6.88 10.48
C SER A 494 32.77 -6.22 9.24
N VAL A 495 32.79 -4.88 9.14
CA VAL A 495 32.43 -4.14 7.90
C VAL A 495 33.28 -4.55 6.68
N SER A 496 34.47 -5.11 6.89
CA SER A 496 35.33 -5.66 5.84
C SER A 496 35.25 -7.19 5.72
N SER A 497 34.26 -7.82 6.34
CA SER A 497 34.05 -9.27 6.24
C SER A 497 33.77 -9.70 4.80
N LYS A 498 34.16 -10.94 4.48
CA LYS A 498 33.78 -11.60 3.22
C LYS A 498 32.34 -12.10 3.25
N ASN A 499 31.78 -12.33 4.45
CA ASN A 499 30.36 -12.54 4.62
C ASN A 499 29.68 -11.16 4.54
N GLU A 500 28.98 -10.91 3.42
CA GLU A 500 28.36 -9.62 3.17
C GLU A 500 27.25 -9.28 4.17
N LEU A 501 26.46 -10.27 4.62
CA LEU A 501 25.40 -10.06 5.60
C LEU A 501 25.99 -9.62 6.94
N GLN A 502 27.08 -10.26 7.38
CA GLN A 502 27.79 -9.82 8.58
C GLN A 502 28.27 -8.37 8.48
N ALA A 503 28.80 -7.97 7.31
CA ALA A 503 29.28 -6.61 7.09
C ALA A 503 28.12 -5.59 7.09
N ILE A 504 26.99 -5.93 6.48
CA ILE A 504 25.78 -5.09 6.44
C ILE A 504 25.20 -4.92 7.85
N HIS A 505 24.98 -6.02 8.58
CA HIS A 505 24.48 -5.95 9.96
C HIS A 505 25.44 -5.20 10.87
N ALA A 506 26.76 -5.35 10.70
CA ALA A 506 27.74 -4.60 11.49
C ALA A 506 27.64 -3.08 11.26
N LEU A 507 27.36 -2.64 10.03
CA LEU A 507 27.10 -1.22 9.72
C LEU A 507 25.87 -0.70 10.47
N TRP A 508 24.77 -1.46 10.46
CA TRP A 508 23.52 -1.06 11.11
C TRP A 508 23.53 -1.20 12.63
N SER A 509 24.29 -2.14 13.20
CA SER A 509 24.58 -2.18 14.64
C SER A 509 25.36 -0.92 15.07
N LEU A 510 26.38 -0.51 14.30
CA LEU A 510 27.14 0.71 14.57
C LEU A 510 26.29 1.98 14.38
N GLU A 511 25.38 2.01 13.41
CA GLU A 511 24.40 3.11 13.23
C GLU A 511 23.45 3.20 14.43
N GLY A 512 22.83 2.07 14.82
CA GLY A 512 21.89 2.03 15.94
C GLY A 512 22.55 2.45 17.26
N ARG A 513 23.85 2.22 17.41
CA ARG A 513 24.66 2.67 18.54
C ARG A 513 25.20 4.09 18.43
N SER A 514 24.93 4.80 17.33
CA SER A 514 25.56 6.09 17.00
C SER A 514 27.10 6.04 17.00
N ALA A 515 27.68 4.85 16.81
CA ALA A 515 29.11 4.57 16.89
C ALA A 515 29.81 4.51 15.52
N ILE A 516 29.05 4.70 14.43
CA ILE A 516 29.58 4.77 13.07
C ILE A 516 30.46 6.02 12.87
N ASN A 517 31.54 5.88 12.11
CA ASN A 517 32.48 6.97 11.84
C ASN A 517 33.00 6.93 10.39
N ALA A 518 33.68 8.00 9.98
CA ALA A 518 34.16 8.17 8.61
C ALA A 518 35.09 7.03 8.15
N TYR A 519 35.91 6.49 9.05
CA TYR A 519 36.84 5.40 8.74
C TYR A 519 36.11 4.09 8.47
N THR A 520 35.13 3.74 9.30
CA THR A 520 34.27 2.57 9.10
C THR A 520 33.53 2.65 7.77
N ILE A 521 32.92 3.80 7.46
CA ILE A 521 32.19 3.99 6.20
C ILE A 521 33.15 3.85 5.01
N THR A 522 34.32 4.48 5.07
CA THR A 522 35.34 4.37 4.02
C THR A 522 35.77 2.92 3.77
N ARG A 523 35.83 2.07 4.82
CA ARG A 523 36.08 0.63 4.68
C ARG A 523 34.92 -0.09 4.00
N GLY A 524 33.67 0.20 4.40
CA GLY A 524 32.47 -0.39 3.80
C GLY A 524 32.33 -0.06 2.31
N LEU A 525 32.64 1.19 1.92
CA LEU A 525 32.65 1.63 0.51
C LEU A 525 33.71 0.93 -0.35
N ARG A 526 34.67 0.21 0.24
CA ARG A 526 35.70 -0.58 -0.46
C ARG A 526 35.42 -2.08 -0.44
N ASN A 527 34.31 -2.50 0.17
CA ASN A 527 33.95 -3.91 0.22
C ASN A 527 33.59 -4.41 -1.20
N PRO A 528 34.00 -5.63 -1.60
CA PRO A 528 33.66 -6.19 -2.92
C PRO A 528 32.16 -6.36 -3.16
N SER A 529 31.35 -6.59 -2.12
CA SER A 529 29.89 -6.69 -2.23
C SER A 529 29.26 -5.32 -2.51
N GLU A 530 28.42 -5.24 -3.55
CA GLU A 530 27.66 -4.04 -3.87
C GLU A 530 26.67 -3.66 -2.76
N TRP A 531 26.04 -4.65 -2.10
CA TRP A 531 25.11 -4.41 -1.00
C TRP A 531 25.80 -3.80 0.22
N VAL A 532 27.01 -4.25 0.57
CA VAL A 532 27.78 -3.61 1.63
C VAL A 532 28.08 -2.16 1.29
N ARG A 533 28.43 -1.85 0.04
CA ARG A 533 28.67 -0.46 -0.41
C ARG A 533 27.40 0.38 -0.35
N VAL A 534 26.25 -0.13 -0.79
CA VAL A 534 24.93 0.52 -0.66
C VAL A 534 24.65 0.86 0.80
N HIS A 535 24.75 -0.11 1.72
CA HIS A 535 24.47 0.12 3.13
C HIS A 535 25.52 1.01 3.83
N ALA A 536 26.77 1.01 3.38
CA ALA A 536 27.80 1.93 3.87
C ALA A 536 27.46 3.39 3.52
N ILE A 537 26.90 3.65 2.33
CA ILE A 537 26.39 4.98 1.95
C ILE A 537 25.22 5.36 2.87
N ARG A 538 24.21 4.49 3.00
CA ARG A 538 22.99 4.74 3.80
C ARG A 538 23.31 5.06 5.26
N THR A 539 24.10 4.22 5.91
CA THR A 539 24.51 4.42 7.31
C THR A 539 25.47 5.60 7.48
N GLY A 540 26.15 6.00 6.40
CA GLY A 540 27.13 7.08 6.37
C GLY A 540 26.56 8.48 6.18
N GLU A 541 25.27 8.65 5.85
CA GLU A 541 24.66 9.95 5.54
C GLU A 541 24.89 10.98 6.66
N SER A 542 24.77 10.59 7.93
CA SER A 542 25.01 11.47 9.08
C SER A 542 26.44 12.04 9.13
N LYS A 543 27.41 11.40 8.45
CA LYS A 543 28.80 11.87 8.35
C LYS A 543 29.06 12.67 7.08
N LEU A 544 28.23 12.50 6.05
CA LEU A 544 28.22 13.30 4.83
C LEU A 544 27.51 14.65 5.05
N ALA A 545 26.53 14.70 5.96
CA ALA A 545 25.81 15.90 6.36
C ALA A 545 26.57 16.85 7.29
N LYS A 546 27.90 16.78 7.30
CA LYS A 546 28.73 17.70 8.09
C LYS A 546 29.29 18.80 7.20
N THR A 547 29.28 20.03 7.70
CA THR A 547 29.97 21.18 7.08
C THR A 547 31.42 20.89 6.70
N LYS A 548 32.13 20.11 7.53
CA LYS A 548 33.49 19.62 7.27
C LYS A 548 33.53 18.10 7.22
N ILE A 549 33.38 17.56 6.00
CA ILE A 549 33.46 16.12 5.73
C ILE A 549 34.92 15.67 5.81
N ASN A 550 35.15 14.46 6.32
CA ASN A 550 36.48 13.84 6.28
C ASN A 550 36.92 13.63 4.81
N PRO A 551 38.11 14.10 4.37
CA PRO A 551 38.52 14.02 2.97
C PRO A 551 38.59 12.60 2.41
N ALA A 552 39.01 11.61 3.21
CA ALA A 552 39.07 10.22 2.78
C ALA A 552 37.67 9.63 2.55
N LEU A 553 36.70 9.99 3.41
CA LEU A 553 35.30 9.63 3.23
C LEU A 553 34.72 10.28 1.98
N LEU A 554 34.91 11.60 1.81
CA LEU A 554 34.39 12.32 0.65
C LEU A 554 34.94 11.73 -0.66
N ASN A 555 36.23 11.42 -0.72
CA ASN A 555 36.84 10.79 -1.89
C ASN A 555 36.29 9.39 -2.16
N ALA A 556 36.08 8.57 -1.12
CA ALA A 556 35.50 7.23 -1.27
C ALA A 556 34.03 7.29 -1.71
N TYR A 557 33.25 8.22 -1.16
CA TYR A 557 31.87 8.46 -1.57
C TYR A 557 31.79 8.97 -3.02
N ALA A 558 32.65 9.91 -3.39
CA ALA A 558 32.73 10.41 -4.77
C ALA A 558 33.09 9.30 -5.78
N ALA A 559 33.90 8.31 -5.38
CA ALA A 559 34.18 7.14 -6.20
C ALA A 559 32.94 6.24 -6.40
N SER A 560 32.03 6.19 -5.41
CA SER A 560 30.80 5.39 -5.48
C SER A 560 29.81 5.89 -6.55
N LEU A 561 29.92 7.15 -6.97
CA LEU A 561 29.14 7.70 -8.08
C LEU A 561 29.55 7.13 -9.45
N LYS A 562 30.70 6.45 -9.51
CA LYS A 562 31.23 5.76 -10.70
C LYS A 562 31.41 4.26 -10.45
N ASP A 563 30.74 3.73 -9.44
CA ASP A 563 30.82 2.32 -9.08
C ASP A 563 30.35 1.44 -10.25
N PRO A 564 30.93 0.24 -10.49
CA PRO A 564 30.45 -0.66 -11.54
C PRO A 564 28.99 -1.11 -11.33
N ALA A 565 28.50 -1.18 -10.09
CA ALA A 565 27.15 -1.62 -9.75
C ALA A 565 26.12 -0.48 -9.84
N PHE A 566 25.02 -0.71 -10.54
CA PHE A 566 23.92 0.26 -10.66
C PHE A 566 23.32 0.67 -9.30
N ARG A 567 23.07 -0.30 -8.42
CA ARG A 567 22.49 -0.06 -7.08
C ARG A 567 23.35 0.89 -6.24
N VAL A 568 24.68 0.76 -6.30
CA VAL A 568 25.61 1.61 -5.56
C VAL A 568 25.55 3.05 -6.08
N ARG A 569 25.55 3.23 -7.40
CA ARG A 569 25.45 4.55 -8.01
C ARG A 569 24.12 5.20 -7.70
N LEU A 570 23.01 4.47 -7.84
CA LEU A 570 21.68 4.97 -7.51
C LEU A 570 21.63 5.45 -6.06
N GLN A 571 22.09 4.64 -5.11
CA GLN A 571 22.14 5.01 -3.70
C GLN A 571 23.07 6.22 -3.45
N ALA A 572 24.22 6.28 -4.14
CA ALA A 572 25.13 7.41 -4.03
C ALA A 572 24.45 8.71 -4.48
N VAL A 573 23.76 8.71 -5.62
CA VAL A 573 23.00 9.89 -6.10
C VAL A 573 21.88 10.26 -5.14
N GLN A 574 21.10 9.29 -4.68
CA GLN A 574 20.04 9.50 -3.69
C GLN A 574 20.54 10.17 -2.40
N SER A 575 21.75 9.80 -1.95
CA SER A 575 22.37 10.35 -0.75
C SER A 575 23.06 11.70 -0.95
N LEU A 576 23.12 12.25 -2.17
CA LEU A 576 23.70 13.58 -2.39
C LEU A 576 22.91 14.68 -1.67
N SER A 577 21.61 14.50 -1.43
CA SER A 577 20.81 15.45 -0.66
C SER A 577 21.30 15.60 0.78
N ALA A 578 22.00 14.60 1.32
CA ALA A 578 22.58 14.68 2.66
C ALA A 578 23.84 15.55 2.69
N VAL A 579 24.49 15.84 1.55
CA VAL A 579 25.70 16.65 1.50
C VAL A 579 25.35 18.15 1.53
N GLU A 580 25.89 18.87 2.52
CA GLU A 580 25.62 20.31 2.71
C GLU A 580 26.31 21.21 1.67
N ASP A 581 27.47 20.83 1.14
CA ASP A 581 28.19 21.60 0.11
C ASP A 581 27.42 21.59 -1.22
N GLU A 582 26.67 22.67 -1.45
CA GLU A 582 25.87 22.88 -2.65
C GLU A 582 26.73 22.88 -3.92
N THR A 583 27.91 23.50 -3.90
CA THR A 583 28.79 23.56 -5.08
C THR A 583 29.26 22.16 -5.46
N PHE A 584 29.60 21.33 -4.48
CA PHE A 584 29.92 19.93 -4.70
C PHE A 584 28.73 19.18 -5.30
N VAL A 585 27.53 19.31 -4.73
CA VAL A 585 26.34 18.59 -5.19
C VAL A 585 25.94 19.00 -6.60
N LEU A 586 25.81 20.29 -6.89
CA LEU A 586 25.43 20.80 -8.21
C LEU A 586 26.43 20.38 -9.28
N ASN A 587 27.73 20.55 -9.02
CA ASN A 587 28.76 20.13 -9.97
C ASN A 587 28.86 18.62 -10.11
N THR A 588 28.53 17.86 -9.07
CA THR A 588 28.47 16.40 -9.13
C THR A 588 27.32 15.98 -10.03
N ILE A 589 26.10 16.45 -9.78
CA ILE A 589 24.91 16.11 -10.58
C ILE A 589 25.08 16.54 -12.04
N LYS A 590 25.61 17.74 -12.27
CA LYS A 590 25.97 18.20 -13.62
C LYS A 590 26.93 17.25 -14.33
N ARG A 591 27.86 16.64 -13.56
CA ARG A 591 28.86 15.65 -14.01
C ARG A 591 28.39 14.20 -13.94
N ILE A 592 27.22 13.87 -13.39
CA ILE A 592 26.65 12.51 -13.43
C ILE A 592 26.16 12.28 -14.86
N PHE A 593 27.14 12.01 -15.71
CA PHE A 593 27.05 11.41 -17.03
C PHE A 593 27.13 9.91 -16.79
N HIS A 594 26.03 9.28 -16.36
CA HIS A 594 26.02 7.84 -16.24
C HIS A 594 25.56 7.21 -17.56
N PRO A 595 26.12 6.08 -18.02
CA PRO A 595 25.43 5.21 -18.98
C PRO A 595 24.06 4.69 -18.49
N ASP A 596 23.61 5.08 -17.29
CA ASP A 596 22.29 4.71 -16.75
C ASP A 596 21.20 5.60 -17.32
N LEU A 597 21.50 6.80 -17.83
CA LEU A 597 20.46 7.62 -18.45
C LEU A 597 20.27 7.22 -19.92
N PRO A 598 19.02 7.07 -20.40
CA PRO A 598 17.75 7.22 -19.67
C PRO A 598 17.43 6.02 -18.75
N ASN A 599 17.06 6.31 -17.50
CA ASN A 599 16.56 5.32 -16.52
C ASN A 599 15.74 6.04 -15.46
N LEU A 600 14.49 5.62 -15.31
CA LEU A 600 13.50 6.30 -14.47
C LEU A 600 13.94 6.41 -13.00
N TYR A 601 14.61 5.40 -12.44
CA TYR A 601 15.08 5.43 -11.06
C TYR A 601 16.21 6.44 -10.86
N MET A 602 17.17 6.47 -11.78
CA MET A 602 18.29 7.42 -11.73
C MET A 602 17.80 8.85 -11.95
N GLU A 603 16.88 9.07 -12.88
CA GLU A 603 16.24 10.37 -13.09
C GLU A 603 15.54 10.86 -11.81
N ASP A 604 14.78 9.98 -11.15
CA ASP A 604 14.09 10.31 -9.90
C ASP A 604 15.06 10.58 -8.76
N ALA A 605 16.15 9.80 -8.66
CA ALA A 605 17.20 10.03 -7.69
C ALA A 605 17.87 11.40 -7.88
N ILE A 606 18.16 11.80 -9.11
CA ILE A 606 18.74 13.11 -9.43
C ILE A 606 17.79 14.23 -8.96
N VAL A 607 16.52 14.20 -9.38
CA VAL A 607 15.55 15.25 -9.04
C VAL A 607 15.27 15.30 -7.54
N SER A 608 15.15 14.14 -6.89
CA SER A 608 14.98 14.06 -5.44
C SER A 608 16.20 14.61 -4.69
N SER A 609 17.42 14.33 -5.18
CA SER A 609 18.67 14.80 -4.56
C SER A 609 18.90 16.31 -4.67
N LEU A 610 18.19 16.98 -5.59
CA LEU A 610 18.22 18.43 -5.82
C LEU A 610 17.20 19.21 -4.99
N SER A 611 16.54 18.59 -4.00
CA SER A 611 15.60 19.30 -3.14
C SER A 611 16.22 20.58 -2.56
N GLU A 612 15.51 21.70 -2.72
CA GLU A 612 15.90 23.06 -2.31
C GLU A 612 17.05 23.68 -3.13
N ARG A 613 17.51 23.00 -4.19
CA ARG A 613 18.61 23.40 -5.07
C ARG A 613 18.20 23.42 -6.55
N GLU A 614 16.90 23.31 -6.83
CA GLU A 614 16.38 23.14 -8.19
C GLU A 614 16.68 24.34 -9.08
N THR A 615 16.42 25.56 -8.61
CA THR A 615 16.67 26.80 -9.38
C THR A 615 18.16 27.09 -9.52
N ALA A 616 18.97 26.78 -8.50
CA ALA A 616 20.42 26.87 -8.57
C ALA A 616 21.01 25.91 -9.62
N PHE A 617 20.50 24.67 -9.68
CA PHE A 617 20.89 23.73 -10.72
C PHE A 617 20.43 24.18 -12.11
N ALA A 618 19.20 24.68 -12.24
CA ALA A 618 18.68 25.22 -13.49
C ALA A 618 19.57 26.35 -14.04
N SER A 619 19.94 27.31 -13.19
CA SER A 619 20.88 28.40 -13.53
C SER A 619 22.22 27.86 -14.02
N LEU A 620 22.81 26.90 -13.29
CA LEU A 620 24.10 26.30 -13.63
C LEU A 620 24.10 25.60 -15.00
N VAL A 621 23.03 24.87 -15.35
CA VAL A 621 22.97 24.11 -16.61
C VAL A 621 22.55 24.98 -17.79
N LEU A 622 21.64 25.94 -17.60
CA LEU A 622 21.24 26.89 -18.65
C LEU A 622 22.45 27.71 -19.13
N GLY A 623 23.29 28.16 -18.19
CA GLY A 623 24.53 28.89 -18.48
C GLY A 623 25.67 28.07 -19.12
N ASP A 624 25.57 26.73 -19.16
CA ASP A 624 26.62 25.88 -19.73
C ASP A 624 26.37 25.51 -21.19
N ALA A 625 26.98 26.24 -22.11
CA ALA A 625 26.90 25.97 -23.55
C ALA A 625 27.53 24.62 -23.97
N LYS A 626 28.40 24.02 -23.15
CA LYS A 626 29.08 22.75 -23.44
C LYS A 626 28.34 21.54 -22.88
N TRP A 627 27.18 21.73 -22.26
CA TRP A 627 26.41 20.62 -21.72
C TRP A 627 25.73 19.83 -22.84
N ILE A 628 25.95 18.51 -22.84
CA ILE A 628 25.60 17.60 -23.95
C ILE A 628 24.08 17.38 -24.00
N HIS A 629 23.53 17.32 -25.21
CA HIS A 629 22.12 17.02 -25.47
C HIS A 629 21.88 15.49 -25.56
N ASP A 630 20.95 14.97 -24.77
CA ASP A 630 20.44 13.59 -24.83
C ASP A 630 19.07 13.46 -24.15
N GLU A 631 18.38 12.36 -24.41
CA GLU A 631 17.03 12.09 -23.90
C GLU A 631 16.93 12.04 -22.38
N GLY A 632 17.93 11.45 -21.70
CA GLY A 632 17.90 11.33 -20.24
C GLY A 632 18.07 12.67 -19.54
N ARG A 633 18.92 13.56 -20.05
CA ARG A 633 19.04 14.94 -19.55
C ARG A 633 17.77 15.74 -19.78
N ILE A 634 17.15 15.60 -20.96
CA ILE A 634 15.85 16.21 -21.24
C ILE A 634 14.81 15.75 -20.20
N ALA A 635 14.74 14.44 -19.93
CA ALA A 635 13.83 13.88 -18.94
C ALA A 635 14.07 14.44 -17.52
N VAL A 636 15.33 14.53 -17.08
CA VAL A 636 15.69 15.13 -15.78
C VAL A 636 15.27 16.59 -15.70
N LEU A 637 15.58 17.42 -16.71
CA LEU A 637 15.18 18.83 -16.70
C LEU A 637 13.65 18.99 -16.69
N GLY A 638 12.94 18.14 -17.44
CA GLY A 638 11.49 18.16 -17.47
C GLY A 638 10.86 17.77 -16.13
N LYS A 639 11.38 16.72 -15.48
CA LYS A 639 10.96 16.32 -14.12
C LYS A 639 11.30 17.40 -13.09
N LEU A 640 12.45 18.06 -13.19
CA LEU A 640 12.83 19.18 -12.31
C LEU A 640 11.87 20.37 -12.43
N ALA A 641 11.46 20.72 -13.66
CA ALA A 641 10.45 21.75 -13.91
C ALA A 641 9.09 21.37 -13.31
N GLY A 642 8.69 20.10 -13.47
CA GLY A 642 7.48 19.56 -12.84
C GLY A 642 7.54 19.61 -11.32
N ALA A 643 8.69 19.30 -10.73
CA ALA A 643 8.89 19.35 -9.28
C ALA A 643 8.72 20.78 -8.73
N LEU A 644 9.29 21.77 -9.41
CA LEU A 644 9.11 23.19 -9.07
C LEU A 644 7.63 23.62 -9.10
N PHE A 645 6.86 23.11 -10.06
CA PHE A 645 5.42 23.34 -10.13
C PHE A 645 4.67 22.70 -8.95
N GLU A 646 4.93 21.42 -8.66
CA GLU A 646 4.24 20.67 -7.61
C GLU A 646 4.58 21.14 -6.19
N LYS A 647 5.74 21.81 -5.99
CA LYS A 647 6.05 22.51 -4.73
C LYS A 647 5.07 23.63 -4.41
N ARG A 648 4.37 24.18 -5.42
CA ARG A 648 3.45 25.31 -5.31
C ARG A 648 4.08 26.60 -4.78
N ASP A 649 5.41 26.69 -4.83
CA ASP A 649 6.14 27.92 -4.50
C ASP A 649 6.27 28.79 -5.75
N THR A 650 5.61 29.95 -5.73
CA THR A 650 5.66 30.88 -6.86
C THR A 650 7.03 31.52 -7.02
N ALA A 651 7.80 31.70 -5.94
CA ALA A 651 9.10 32.36 -6.01
C ALA A 651 10.08 31.53 -6.84
N SER A 652 10.14 30.21 -6.61
CA SER A 652 11.00 29.32 -7.39
C SER A 652 10.57 29.21 -8.86
N LEU A 653 9.27 29.29 -9.15
CA LEU A 653 8.76 29.32 -10.53
C LEU A 653 9.09 30.63 -11.24
N ASP A 654 8.96 31.77 -10.56
CA ASP A 654 9.33 33.07 -11.11
C ASP A 654 10.83 33.12 -11.41
N GLN A 655 11.69 32.62 -10.50
CA GLN A 655 13.13 32.47 -10.75
C GLN A 655 13.43 31.59 -11.97
N LEU A 656 12.74 30.46 -12.12
CA LEU A 656 12.92 29.61 -13.31
C LEU A 656 12.52 30.37 -14.59
N VAL A 657 11.40 31.10 -14.57
CA VAL A 657 10.97 31.90 -15.73
C VAL A 657 11.97 33.00 -16.07
N GLU A 658 12.49 33.72 -15.08
CA GLU A 658 13.53 34.74 -15.28
C GLU A 658 14.79 34.14 -15.94
N LEU A 659 15.24 32.98 -15.47
CA LEU A 659 16.38 32.26 -16.06
C LEU A 659 16.10 31.84 -17.52
N LEU A 660 14.89 31.37 -17.80
CA LEU A 660 14.48 30.98 -19.15
C LEU A 660 14.39 32.20 -20.08
N GLN A 661 13.86 33.33 -19.61
CA GLN A 661 13.78 34.59 -20.38
C GLN A 661 15.15 35.17 -20.74
N GLN A 662 16.16 34.92 -19.92
CA GLN A 662 17.55 35.30 -20.19
C GLN A 662 18.26 34.32 -21.12
N SER A 663 17.64 33.18 -21.41
CA SER A 663 18.19 32.10 -22.24
C SER A 663 17.55 32.07 -23.62
N ASP A 664 18.24 31.47 -24.59
CA ASP A 664 17.66 31.18 -25.91
C ASP A 664 16.59 30.08 -25.78
N TYR A 665 15.35 30.34 -26.20
CA TYR A 665 14.26 29.37 -26.16
C TYR A 665 14.46 28.20 -27.13
N SER A 666 15.22 28.41 -28.21
CA SER A 666 15.58 27.34 -29.16
C SER A 666 16.65 26.40 -28.60
N ASN A 667 17.27 26.77 -27.47
CA ASN A 667 18.14 25.87 -26.74
C ASN A 667 17.33 24.68 -26.19
N TRP A 668 17.81 23.46 -26.45
CA TRP A 668 17.17 22.23 -25.99
C TRP A 668 16.95 22.19 -24.47
N LYS A 669 17.81 22.85 -23.67
CA LYS A 669 17.69 22.92 -22.21
C LYS A 669 16.48 23.75 -21.80
N SER A 670 16.35 24.95 -22.38
CA SER A 670 15.18 25.81 -22.20
C SER A 670 13.91 25.08 -22.62
N SER A 671 13.97 24.42 -23.79
CA SER A 671 12.88 23.62 -24.34
C SER A 671 12.45 22.50 -23.39
N ALA A 672 13.39 21.78 -22.78
CA ALA A 672 13.11 20.69 -21.84
C ALA A 672 12.42 21.19 -20.56
N PHE A 673 12.87 22.32 -19.99
CA PHE A 673 12.20 22.93 -18.83
C PHE A 673 10.77 23.38 -19.18
N ILE A 674 10.59 24.05 -20.32
CA ILE A 674 9.29 24.54 -20.78
C ILE A 674 8.33 23.37 -21.03
N ALA A 675 8.78 22.35 -21.77
CA ALA A 675 8.00 21.16 -22.07
C ALA A 675 7.62 20.39 -20.80
N GLY A 676 8.55 20.20 -19.85
CA GLY A 676 8.27 19.52 -18.59
C GLY A 676 7.26 20.25 -17.70
N LEU A 677 7.39 21.58 -17.61
CA LEU A 677 6.43 22.42 -16.90
C LEU A 677 5.04 22.36 -17.54
N ALA A 678 4.99 22.49 -18.87
CA ALA A 678 3.75 22.40 -19.64
C ALA A 678 3.09 21.02 -19.50
N GLN A 679 3.86 19.95 -19.65
CA GLN A 679 3.37 18.58 -19.50
C GLN A 679 2.81 18.35 -18.10
N THR A 680 3.50 18.82 -17.06
CA THR A 680 3.08 18.64 -15.66
C THR A 680 1.84 19.47 -15.32
N ALA A 681 1.83 20.76 -15.63
CA ALA A 681 0.66 21.62 -15.41
C ALA A 681 -0.53 21.25 -16.30
N GLY A 682 -0.27 20.58 -17.43
CA GLY A 682 -1.27 20.17 -18.42
C GLY A 682 -2.05 18.90 -18.06
N ARG A 683 -1.57 18.10 -17.09
CA ARG A 683 -2.18 16.80 -16.74
C ARG A 683 -3.59 16.98 -16.20
N PRO A 684 -4.52 16.04 -16.46
CA PRO A 684 -5.90 16.14 -15.96
C PRO A 684 -6.02 16.28 -14.44
N GLU A 685 -5.13 15.65 -13.69
CA GLU A 685 -5.10 15.64 -12.22
C GLU A 685 -4.33 16.81 -11.61
N ALA A 686 -3.54 17.54 -12.42
CA ALA A 686 -2.75 18.67 -11.95
C ALA A 686 -3.66 19.79 -11.48
N ARG A 687 -3.41 20.29 -10.27
CA ARG A 687 -4.20 21.39 -9.70
C ARG A 687 -3.47 22.71 -9.90
N PRO A 688 -4.10 23.73 -10.49
CA PRO A 688 -3.47 25.03 -10.68
C PRO A 688 -3.06 25.66 -9.34
N ILE A 689 -1.95 26.42 -9.36
CA ILE A 689 -1.52 27.23 -8.22
C ILE A 689 -2.46 28.43 -8.11
N LYS A 690 -3.10 28.60 -6.95
CA LYS A 690 -4.10 29.66 -6.72
C LYS A 690 -3.43 30.97 -6.36
N LEU A 691 -3.72 32.02 -7.12
CA LEU A 691 -3.23 33.38 -6.91
C LEU A 691 -4.39 34.38 -6.78
N GLY A 692 -4.12 35.52 -6.16
CA GLY A 692 -5.10 36.60 -6.03
C GLY A 692 -5.34 37.40 -7.32
N LYS A 693 -4.39 37.36 -8.27
CA LYS A 693 -4.42 38.09 -9.54
C LYS A 693 -3.65 37.34 -10.63
N ARG A 694 -3.80 37.77 -11.89
CA ARG A 694 -3.03 37.23 -13.02
C ARG A 694 -1.52 37.46 -12.80
N PRO A 695 -0.68 36.42 -12.93
CA PRO A 695 0.77 36.58 -12.86
C PRO A 695 1.30 37.10 -14.20
N GLU A 696 1.30 38.43 -14.37
CA GLU A 696 1.61 39.06 -15.67
C GLU A 696 3.00 38.68 -16.22
N ALA A 697 4.02 38.55 -15.37
CA ALA A 697 5.37 38.15 -15.82
C ALA A 697 5.38 36.74 -16.45
N PHE A 698 4.66 35.79 -15.84
CA PHE A 698 4.55 34.42 -16.35
C PHE A 698 3.77 34.37 -17.68
N TYR A 699 2.71 35.16 -17.82
CA TYR A 699 1.96 35.20 -19.07
C TYR A 699 2.70 35.94 -20.18
N ALA A 700 3.41 37.02 -19.86
CA ALA A 700 4.31 37.68 -20.81
C ALA A 700 5.39 36.71 -21.31
N PHE A 701 5.92 35.86 -20.42
CA PHE A 701 6.81 34.77 -20.79
C PHE A 701 6.14 33.79 -21.77
N ILE A 702 4.94 33.28 -21.48
CA ILE A 702 4.21 32.40 -22.40
C ILE A 702 4.03 33.08 -23.77
N ASP A 703 3.62 34.34 -23.78
CA ASP A 703 3.36 35.11 -25.00
C ASP A 703 4.63 35.35 -25.83
N SER A 704 5.82 35.35 -25.18
CA SER A 704 7.12 35.46 -25.87
C SER A 704 7.63 34.13 -26.45
N LEU A 705 7.00 32.99 -26.14
CA LEU A 705 7.44 31.70 -26.67
C LEU A 705 7.18 31.60 -28.18
N PRO A 706 8.07 30.95 -28.95
CA PRO A 706 7.90 30.87 -30.41
C PRO A 706 6.66 30.05 -30.77
N LYS A 707 5.75 30.63 -31.58
CA LYS A 707 4.48 29.99 -31.99
C LYS A 707 4.66 28.74 -32.88
N ASN A 708 5.86 28.54 -33.43
CA ASN A 708 6.20 27.47 -34.37
C ASN A 708 7.24 26.49 -33.78
N ALA A 709 7.54 26.57 -32.49
CA ALA A 709 8.49 25.65 -31.85
C ALA A 709 7.87 24.25 -31.72
N GLU A 710 8.69 23.20 -31.83
CA GLU A 710 8.31 21.79 -31.55
C GLU A 710 7.98 21.52 -30.07
N ILE A 711 7.84 22.57 -29.26
CA ILE A 711 7.64 22.53 -27.80
C ILE A 711 6.14 22.65 -27.51
N ASP A 712 5.55 21.62 -26.89
CA ASP A 712 4.16 21.70 -26.44
C ASP A 712 4.04 22.63 -25.22
N THR A 713 3.44 23.80 -25.41
CA THR A 713 3.24 24.83 -24.38
C THR A 713 1.82 24.86 -23.84
N LYS A 714 0.89 24.03 -24.35
CA LYS A 714 -0.56 24.14 -24.06
C LYS A 714 -0.87 24.04 -22.57
N GLY A 715 -0.09 23.26 -21.82
CA GLY A 715 -0.30 23.10 -20.39
C GLY A 715 0.12 24.31 -19.53
N LEU A 716 0.99 25.20 -20.02
CA LEU A 716 1.44 26.39 -19.27
C LEU A 716 0.27 27.34 -18.97
N ALA A 717 -0.72 27.40 -19.87
CA ALA A 717 -1.92 28.17 -19.64
C ALA A 717 -2.70 27.70 -18.40
N LYS A 718 -2.45 26.48 -17.89
CA LYS A 718 -3.12 25.88 -16.72
C LYS A 718 -2.32 25.97 -15.42
N THR A 719 -1.10 26.51 -15.45
CA THR A 719 -0.22 26.57 -14.27
C THR A 719 -0.87 27.31 -13.08
N PHE A 720 -1.59 28.40 -13.35
CA PHE A 720 -2.18 29.25 -12.31
C PHE A 720 -3.71 29.31 -12.39
N SER A 721 -4.35 29.72 -11.30
CA SER A 721 -5.76 30.13 -11.29
C SER A 721 -5.91 31.40 -10.45
N TRP A 722 -6.78 32.31 -10.86
CA TRP A 722 -7.07 33.56 -10.15
C TRP A 722 -8.52 34.00 -10.40
N PRO A 723 -9.10 34.88 -9.56
CA PRO A 723 -10.46 35.38 -9.78
C PRO A 723 -10.62 36.01 -11.17
N GLY A 724 -11.57 35.51 -11.97
CA GLY A 724 -11.85 35.98 -13.33
C GLY A 724 -11.10 35.25 -14.45
N LYS A 725 -10.20 34.30 -14.13
CA LYS A 725 -9.65 33.38 -15.13
C LYS A 725 -10.70 32.34 -15.51
N VAL A 726 -11.07 32.27 -16.79
CA VAL A 726 -11.86 31.17 -17.32
C VAL A 726 -10.95 29.95 -17.47
N SER A 727 -11.20 28.90 -16.71
CA SER A 727 -10.50 27.60 -16.82
C SER A 727 -10.98 26.84 -18.05
N ASP A 728 -10.10 26.04 -18.67
CA ASP A 728 -10.48 25.08 -19.72
C ASP A 728 -11.23 23.86 -19.16
N ASN A 729 -11.22 23.67 -17.84
CA ASN A 729 -12.05 22.68 -17.18
C ASN A 729 -13.37 23.35 -16.78
N PRO A 730 -14.51 22.96 -17.37
CA PRO A 730 -15.80 23.56 -17.06
C PRO A 730 -16.13 23.56 -15.57
N LEU A 731 -15.66 22.55 -14.81
CA LEU A 731 -15.87 22.43 -13.36
C LEU A 731 -15.28 23.59 -12.55
N ASP A 732 -14.12 24.10 -12.96
CA ASP A 732 -13.45 25.18 -12.24
C ASP A 732 -14.16 26.53 -12.42
N ASN A 733 -15.01 26.65 -13.44
CA ASN A 733 -15.82 27.84 -13.74
C ASN A 733 -17.22 27.78 -13.11
N LEU A 734 -17.57 26.68 -12.44
CA LEU A 734 -18.89 26.49 -11.85
C LEU A 734 -19.01 27.20 -10.50
N SER A 735 -20.16 27.84 -10.27
CA SER A 735 -20.55 28.28 -8.93
C SER A 735 -20.69 27.09 -7.97
N LYS A 736 -20.63 27.33 -6.65
CA LYS A 736 -20.87 26.28 -5.63
C LYS A 736 -22.18 25.50 -5.87
N LYS A 737 -23.24 26.19 -6.34
CA LYS A 737 -24.53 25.56 -6.65
C LYS A 737 -24.41 24.61 -7.85
N GLN A 738 -23.70 25.01 -8.89
CA GLN A 738 -23.47 24.18 -10.08
C GLN A 738 -22.53 22.99 -9.78
N LEU A 739 -21.55 23.15 -8.90
CA LEU A 739 -20.72 22.03 -8.43
C LEU A 739 -21.55 20.98 -7.67
N ALA A 740 -22.43 21.40 -6.76
CA ALA A 740 -23.34 20.50 -6.06
C ALA A 740 -24.31 19.80 -7.03
N PHE A 741 -24.73 20.49 -8.09
CA PHE A 741 -25.54 19.93 -9.17
C PHE A 741 -24.80 18.80 -9.92
N VAL A 742 -23.53 19.00 -10.26
CA VAL A 742 -22.69 17.96 -10.88
C VAL A 742 -22.42 16.78 -9.94
N GLU A 743 -22.15 17.04 -8.64
CA GLU A 743 -21.92 15.97 -7.67
C GLU A 743 -23.16 15.10 -7.42
N SER A 744 -24.36 15.70 -7.51
CA SER A 744 -25.62 14.94 -7.51
C SER A 744 -25.71 14.01 -8.73
N GLY A 745 -25.28 14.50 -9.90
CA GLY A 745 -25.16 13.72 -11.12
C GLY A 745 -24.19 12.55 -11.02
N LYS A 746 -23.06 12.72 -10.32
CA LYS A 746 -22.08 11.65 -10.05
C LYS A 746 -22.70 10.51 -9.23
N SER A 747 -23.57 10.84 -8.28
CA SER A 747 -24.30 9.83 -7.51
C SER A 747 -25.25 9.02 -8.39
N ILE A 748 -25.95 9.68 -9.33
CA ILE A 748 -26.83 9.01 -10.30
C ILE A 748 -26.03 8.12 -11.25
N TYR A 749 -24.87 8.60 -11.74
CA TYR A 749 -23.95 7.81 -12.57
C TYR A 749 -23.45 6.56 -11.84
N ALA A 750 -22.99 6.73 -10.59
CA ALA A 750 -22.52 5.62 -9.76
C ALA A 750 -23.62 4.59 -9.48
N ALA A 751 -24.88 5.03 -9.38
CA ALA A 751 -26.02 4.14 -9.18
C ALA A 751 -26.47 3.40 -10.44
N THR A 752 -26.41 4.04 -11.62
CA THR A 752 -27.06 3.50 -12.83
C THR A 752 -26.10 3.20 -13.99
N CYS A 753 -25.12 4.07 -14.25
CA CYS A 753 -24.32 4.01 -15.47
C CYS A 753 -23.00 3.24 -15.30
N VAL A 754 -22.45 3.20 -14.09
CA VAL A 754 -21.11 2.66 -13.81
C VAL A 754 -20.97 1.16 -14.12
N ALA A 755 -22.08 0.40 -14.05
CA ALA A 755 -22.05 -1.05 -14.26
C ALA A 755 -21.57 -1.42 -15.67
N CYS A 756 -21.94 -0.61 -16.67
CA CYS A 756 -21.57 -0.81 -18.06
C CYS A 756 -20.39 0.09 -18.46
N HIS A 757 -20.43 1.38 -18.10
CA HIS A 757 -19.44 2.35 -18.54
C HIS A 757 -18.20 2.49 -17.64
N GLN A 758 -18.15 1.73 -16.55
CA GLN A 758 -17.06 1.70 -15.56
C GLN A 758 -16.85 3.04 -14.82
N GLN A 759 -16.06 3.00 -13.75
CA GLN A 759 -15.82 4.17 -12.89
C GLN A 759 -14.97 5.25 -13.60
N ASP A 760 -14.13 4.83 -14.53
CA ASP A 760 -13.28 5.68 -15.38
C ASP A 760 -13.96 6.11 -16.69
N GLY A 761 -15.20 5.69 -16.93
CA GLY A 761 -15.96 6.02 -18.14
C GLY A 761 -15.43 5.32 -19.40
N ASN A 762 -14.51 4.37 -19.29
CA ASN A 762 -13.89 3.75 -20.46
C ASN A 762 -14.74 2.69 -21.14
N GLY A 763 -15.88 2.33 -20.57
CA GLY A 763 -16.71 1.26 -21.12
C GLY A 763 -16.17 -0.12 -20.74
N MET A 764 -16.92 -1.15 -21.13
CA MET A 764 -16.55 -2.55 -20.97
C MET A 764 -16.52 -3.19 -22.36
N ALA A 765 -15.38 -3.77 -22.73
CA ALA A 765 -15.19 -4.39 -24.04
C ALA A 765 -16.32 -5.38 -24.37
N GLY A 766 -16.90 -5.25 -25.57
CA GLY A 766 -18.01 -6.08 -26.04
C GLY A 766 -19.39 -5.78 -25.42
N LEU A 767 -19.47 -4.93 -24.39
CA LEU A 767 -20.73 -4.60 -23.72
C LEU A 767 -21.14 -3.14 -23.93
N ALA A 768 -20.28 -2.18 -23.59
CA ALA A 768 -20.61 -0.76 -23.64
C ALA A 768 -19.41 0.09 -24.04
N PRO A 769 -19.60 1.08 -24.94
CA PRO A 769 -18.50 1.91 -25.42
C PRO A 769 -17.99 2.89 -24.37
N SER A 770 -16.80 3.43 -24.63
CA SER A 770 -16.22 4.51 -23.84
C SER A 770 -17.08 5.79 -23.89
N LEU A 771 -17.40 6.34 -22.72
CA LEU A 771 -17.93 7.70 -22.56
C LEU A 771 -16.80 8.73 -22.41
N ASN A 772 -15.61 8.29 -22.03
CA ASN A 772 -14.43 9.12 -21.82
C ASN A 772 -13.74 9.48 -23.16
N GLY A 773 -13.78 10.77 -23.48
CA GLY A 773 -13.30 11.34 -24.74
C GLY A 773 -14.20 11.03 -25.93
N SER A 774 -15.48 10.70 -25.71
CA SER A 774 -16.40 10.32 -26.79
C SER A 774 -17.16 11.51 -27.36
N SER A 775 -17.17 11.67 -28.70
CA SER A 775 -17.95 12.72 -29.39
C SER A 775 -19.46 12.58 -29.15
N TRP A 776 -19.94 11.36 -28.92
CA TRP A 776 -21.33 11.08 -28.53
C TRP A 776 -21.71 11.76 -27.22
N VAL A 777 -20.74 11.98 -26.33
CA VAL A 777 -20.89 12.69 -25.06
C VAL A 777 -20.64 14.19 -25.21
N THR A 778 -19.57 14.59 -25.91
CA THR A 778 -19.06 15.97 -25.84
C THR A 778 -19.69 16.95 -26.83
N GLU A 779 -20.21 16.49 -27.96
CA GLU A 779 -20.89 17.34 -28.95
C GLU A 779 -22.31 17.72 -28.47
N SER A 780 -23.37 17.10 -29.03
CA SER A 780 -24.75 17.52 -28.76
C SER A 780 -25.29 17.08 -27.39
N LYS A 781 -25.64 18.06 -26.54
CA LYS A 781 -26.36 17.85 -25.27
C LYS A 781 -27.72 17.18 -25.50
N GLN A 782 -28.44 17.55 -26.56
CA GLN A 782 -29.74 16.97 -26.86
C GLN A 782 -29.65 15.52 -27.33
N ARG A 783 -28.64 15.18 -28.15
CA ARG A 783 -28.41 13.79 -28.57
C ARG A 783 -28.17 12.91 -27.36
N LEU A 784 -27.26 13.34 -26.47
CA LEU A 784 -26.94 12.57 -25.27
C LEU A 784 -28.17 12.42 -24.36
N ALA A 785 -28.99 13.47 -24.23
CA ALA A 785 -30.24 13.41 -23.47
C ALA A 785 -31.24 12.41 -24.07
N LEU A 786 -31.41 12.39 -25.39
CA LEU A 786 -32.30 11.44 -26.08
C LEU A 786 -31.82 9.98 -25.94
N ILE A 787 -30.50 9.75 -25.98
CA ILE A 787 -29.90 8.42 -25.76
C ILE A 787 -30.15 7.95 -24.33
N VAL A 788 -29.94 8.80 -23.32
CA VAL A 788 -30.21 8.44 -21.92
C VAL A 788 -31.71 8.24 -21.69
N GLN A 789 -32.56 9.05 -22.32
CA GLN A 789 -34.02 8.98 -22.15
C GLN A 789 -34.62 7.71 -22.78
N HIS A 790 -34.30 7.40 -24.05
CA HIS A 790 -34.98 6.37 -24.83
C HIS A 790 -34.09 5.16 -25.19
N GLY A 791 -32.77 5.27 -24.99
CA GLY A 791 -31.80 4.23 -25.37
C GLY A 791 -31.25 4.41 -26.79
N ILE A 792 -30.31 3.56 -27.16
CA ILE A 792 -29.75 3.48 -28.53
C ILE A 792 -29.51 2.01 -28.92
N SER A 793 -29.75 1.68 -30.20
CA SER A 793 -29.58 0.35 -30.80
C SER A 793 -29.07 0.46 -32.23
N GLY A 794 -28.35 -0.56 -32.69
CA GLY A 794 -27.74 -0.59 -34.03
C GLY A 794 -26.27 -0.13 -34.00
N PRO A 795 -25.57 -0.22 -35.15
CA PRO A 795 -24.14 0.04 -35.20
C PRO A 795 -23.85 1.52 -34.91
N ILE A 796 -22.96 1.77 -33.97
CA ILE A 796 -22.36 3.07 -33.68
C ILE A 796 -20.85 2.94 -33.67
N THR A 797 -20.15 3.97 -34.16
CA THR A 797 -18.70 4.05 -34.05
C THR A 797 -18.34 5.01 -32.90
N VAL A 798 -17.56 4.52 -31.94
CA VAL A 798 -17.05 5.31 -30.81
C VAL A 798 -15.53 5.19 -30.78
N LYS A 799 -14.83 6.32 -30.97
CA LYS A 799 -13.35 6.40 -30.99
C LYS A 799 -12.68 5.44 -31.99
N GLY A 800 -13.34 5.19 -33.12
CA GLY A 800 -12.83 4.31 -34.19
C GLY A 800 -13.16 2.84 -34.01
N GLU A 801 -13.87 2.45 -32.95
CA GLU A 801 -14.38 1.09 -32.73
C GLU A 801 -15.88 1.02 -33.00
N ASP A 802 -16.34 -0.06 -33.61
CA ASP A 802 -17.76 -0.29 -33.91
C ASP A 802 -18.45 -1.09 -32.80
N TRP A 803 -19.64 -0.64 -32.42
CA TRP A 803 -20.46 -1.21 -31.36
C TRP A 803 -21.87 -1.45 -31.87
N ASN A 804 -22.44 -2.61 -31.56
CA ASN A 804 -23.80 -2.97 -31.98
C ASN A 804 -24.67 -3.47 -30.81
N SER A 805 -24.30 -3.11 -29.58
CA SER A 805 -25.04 -3.44 -28.36
C SER A 805 -26.20 -2.47 -28.14
N VAL A 806 -27.26 -2.93 -27.49
CA VAL A 806 -28.42 -2.09 -27.15
C VAL A 806 -28.21 -1.44 -25.78
N MET A 807 -28.27 -0.12 -25.72
CA MET A 807 -28.39 0.62 -24.47
C MET A 807 -29.87 0.88 -24.19
N PRO A 808 -30.44 0.38 -23.08
CA PRO A 808 -31.84 0.67 -22.73
C PRO A 808 -32.02 2.16 -22.36
N GLY A 809 -33.23 2.67 -22.57
CA GLY A 809 -33.62 4.00 -22.10
C GLY A 809 -33.85 4.01 -20.59
N HIS A 810 -33.37 5.05 -19.92
CA HIS A 810 -33.48 5.24 -18.47
C HIS A 810 -34.50 6.31 -18.09
N GLY A 811 -35.17 6.91 -19.09
CA GLY A 811 -36.04 8.06 -18.94
C GLY A 811 -37.30 7.86 -18.09
N ALA A 812 -37.69 6.61 -17.81
CA ALA A 812 -38.81 6.28 -16.93
C ALA A 812 -38.40 6.10 -15.46
N MET A 813 -37.10 6.04 -15.17
CA MET A 813 -36.61 5.79 -13.81
C MET A 813 -36.72 7.06 -12.94
N PRO A 814 -37.07 6.95 -11.64
CA PRO A 814 -37.27 8.10 -10.76
C PRO A 814 -36.06 9.05 -10.68
N GLN A 815 -34.84 8.52 -10.67
CA GLN A 815 -33.60 9.29 -10.55
C GLN A 815 -33.22 10.08 -11.82
N PHE A 816 -33.91 9.86 -12.95
CA PHE A 816 -33.74 10.66 -14.17
C PHE A 816 -34.89 11.67 -14.36
N GLN A 817 -35.88 11.69 -13.46
CA GLN A 817 -36.95 12.70 -13.48
C GLN A 817 -36.45 14.06 -12.95
N GLY A 818 -37.17 15.14 -13.33
CA GLY A 818 -36.85 16.49 -12.87
C GLY A 818 -35.42 16.90 -13.20
N GLU A 819 -34.66 17.30 -12.18
CA GLU A 819 -33.25 17.69 -12.34
C GLU A 819 -32.28 16.51 -12.51
N GLY A 820 -32.71 15.27 -12.28
CA GLY A 820 -31.81 14.10 -12.28
C GLY A 820 -31.13 13.85 -13.63
N LEU A 821 -31.87 13.95 -14.73
CA LEU A 821 -31.32 13.83 -16.08
C LEU A 821 -30.26 14.92 -16.40
N PRO A 822 -30.54 16.23 -16.29
CA PRO A 822 -29.50 17.24 -16.53
C PRO A 822 -28.32 17.13 -15.56
N GLN A 823 -28.53 16.68 -14.31
CA GLN A 823 -27.44 16.43 -13.35
C GLN A 823 -26.48 15.33 -13.83
N VAL A 824 -27.00 14.14 -14.18
CA VAL A 824 -26.14 13.02 -14.63
C VAL A 824 -25.45 13.32 -15.95
N LEU A 825 -26.14 13.98 -16.88
CA LEU A 825 -25.54 14.43 -18.14
C LEU A 825 -24.41 15.44 -17.90
N SER A 826 -24.59 16.36 -16.95
CA SER A 826 -23.55 17.31 -16.56
C SER A 826 -22.32 16.61 -15.99
N TYR A 827 -22.50 15.58 -15.16
CA TYR A 827 -21.38 14.78 -14.67
C TYR A 827 -20.67 14.05 -15.80
N ILE A 828 -21.38 13.31 -16.66
CA ILE A 828 -20.77 12.55 -17.76
C ILE A 828 -19.98 13.46 -18.70
N ARG A 829 -20.48 14.67 -18.98
CA ARG A 829 -19.81 15.65 -19.85
C ARG A 829 -18.59 16.32 -19.21
N THR A 830 -18.55 16.42 -17.88
CA THR A 830 -17.45 17.10 -17.16
C THR A 830 -16.44 16.13 -16.54
N ALA A 831 -16.80 14.85 -16.37
CA ALA A 831 -15.96 13.84 -15.76
C ALA A 831 -14.80 13.39 -16.67
N TRP A 832 -13.81 12.77 -16.03
CA TRP A 832 -12.65 12.16 -16.68
C TRP A 832 -11.88 13.18 -17.53
N GLY A 833 -11.81 12.98 -18.85
CA GLY A 833 -11.17 13.91 -19.80
C GLY A 833 -12.13 14.72 -20.65
N ASN A 834 -13.46 14.64 -20.43
CA ASN A 834 -14.46 15.13 -21.39
C ASN A 834 -14.54 16.64 -21.55
N LYS A 835 -14.28 17.42 -20.48
CA LYS A 835 -14.18 18.89 -20.50
C LYS A 835 -15.30 19.62 -21.26
N ALA A 836 -16.52 19.08 -21.25
CA ALA A 836 -17.68 19.66 -21.91
C ALA A 836 -18.61 20.35 -20.92
N ASP A 837 -19.34 21.39 -21.38
CA ASP A 837 -20.24 22.18 -20.54
C ASP A 837 -21.32 21.34 -19.85
N ILE A 838 -21.71 21.78 -18.64
CA ILE A 838 -22.86 21.24 -17.92
C ILE A 838 -24.16 21.41 -18.72
N VAL A 839 -25.15 20.58 -18.41
CA VAL A 839 -26.45 20.55 -19.08
C VAL A 839 -27.50 21.16 -18.15
N SER A 840 -28.22 22.16 -18.65
CA SER A 840 -29.41 22.68 -17.99
C SER A 840 -30.68 22.05 -18.55
N ASP A 841 -31.72 21.98 -17.73
CA ASP A 841 -33.01 21.44 -18.14
C ASP A 841 -33.56 22.18 -19.38
N LYS A 842 -33.43 23.51 -19.40
CA LYS A 842 -33.87 24.39 -20.49
C LYS A 842 -33.27 24.01 -21.86
N GLU A 843 -32.06 23.46 -21.89
CA GLU A 843 -31.36 23.11 -23.14
C GLU A 843 -31.85 21.80 -23.77
N ILE A 844 -32.40 20.89 -22.96
CA ILE A 844 -32.76 19.53 -23.39
C ILE A 844 -34.26 19.26 -23.33
N ARG A 845 -35.00 19.91 -22.42
CA ARG A 845 -36.42 19.66 -22.16
C ARG A 845 -37.31 19.78 -23.41
N PRO A 846 -37.19 20.83 -24.25
CA PRO A 846 -38.01 20.93 -25.47
C PRO A 846 -37.78 19.78 -26.46
N THR A 847 -36.56 19.23 -26.51
CA THR A 847 -36.22 18.12 -27.40
C THR A 847 -36.68 16.78 -26.84
N ILE A 848 -36.64 16.61 -25.52
CA ILE A 848 -37.20 15.43 -24.86
C ILE A 848 -38.71 15.40 -25.02
N ASP A 849 -39.39 16.52 -24.76
CA ASP A 849 -40.87 16.59 -24.77
C ASP A 849 -41.45 16.37 -26.16
N SER A 850 -40.75 16.80 -27.22
CA SER A 850 -41.14 16.52 -28.62
C SER A 850 -41.04 15.04 -29.02
N HIS A 851 -40.40 14.22 -28.19
CA HIS A 851 -40.23 12.78 -28.40
C HIS A 851 -40.72 11.94 -27.21
N LYS A 852 -41.53 12.52 -26.31
CA LYS A 852 -41.98 11.88 -25.06
C LYS A 852 -42.75 10.57 -25.27
N ASP A 853 -43.40 10.43 -26.44
CA ASP A 853 -44.22 9.25 -26.78
C ASP A 853 -43.37 8.12 -27.41
N ARG A 854 -42.05 8.33 -27.56
CA ARG A 854 -41.15 7.32 -28.12
C ARG A 854 -40.82 6.24 -27.08
N SER A 855 -41.07 4.98 -27.45
CA SER A 855 -40.80 3.81 -26.61
C SER A 855 -39.65 2.93 -27.10
N LEU A 856 -39.17 3.13 -28.33
CA LEU A 856 -38.07 2.36 -28.93
C LEU A 856 -36.73 3.11 -28.83
N PRO A 857 -35.60 2.39 -28.65
CA PRO A 857 -34.26 2.97 -28.74
C PRO A 857 -34.04 3.70 -30.06
N TRP A 858 -33.15 4.69 -30.04
CA TRP A 858 -32.73 5.39 -31.25
C TRP A 858 -31.75 4.57 -32.06
N THR A 859 -31.68 4.81 -33.37
CA THR A 859 -30.53 4.44 -34.20
C THR A 859 -29.61 5.63 -34.44
N ALA A 860 -28.35 5.35 -34.82
CA ALA A 860 -27.39 6.39 -35.18
C ALA A 860 -27.89 7.30 -36.31
N GLU A 861 -28.58 6.71 -37.29
CA GLU A 861 -29.13 7.39 -38.45
C GLU A 861 -30.29 8.32 -38.06
N GLU A 862 -31.24 7.83 -37.25
CA GLU A 862 -32.35 8.66 -36.75
C GLU A 862 -31.84 9.88 -35.97
N LEU A 863 -30.86 9.69 -35.08
CA LEU A 863 -30.28 10.79 -34.31
C LEU A 863 -29.52 11.79 -35.18
N SER A 864 -28.92 11.35 -36.29
CA SER A 864 -28.21 12.21 -37.24
C SER A 864 -29.16 13.03 -38.11
N ASN A 865 -30.37 12.51 -38.37
CA ASN A 865 -31.41 13.21 -39.14
C ASN A 865 -32.16 14.25 -38.31
N LEU A 866 -32.13 14.15 -36.98
CA LEU A 866 -32.58 15.22 -36.10
C LEU A 866 -31.57 16.37 -36.17
N LYS A 867 -32.01 17.55 -36.60
CA LYS A 867 -31.18 18.79 -36.63
C LYS A 867 -30.90 19.32 -35.22
N LEU A 868 -30.19 18.53 -34.41
CA LEU A 868 -29.84 18.84 -33.03
C LEU A 868 -28.67 19.82 -32.98
N LYS A 869 -28.64 20.67 -31.95
CA LYS A 869 -27.53 21.63 -31.77
C LYS A 869 -26.30 20.83 -31.31
N LYS A 870 -25.20 20.98 -32.04
CA LYS A 870 -23.90 20.42 -31.68
C LYS A 870 -23.24 21.26 -30.61
#